data_AF-A0A2A4N7S7-F1
#
_entry.id   AF-A0A2A4N7S7-F1
#
_cell.length_a   1.000
_cell.length_b   1.000
_cell.length_c   1.000
_cell.angle_alpha   90.00
_cell.angle_beta   90.00
_cell.angle_gamma   90.00
#
_symmetry.space_group_name_H-M   'P 1'
#
loop_
_entity.id
_entity.type
_entity.pdbx_description
1 polymer ?
#
loop_
_entity_poly.entity_id
_entity_poly.type
_entity_poly.pdbx_seq_one_letter_code
_entity_poly.pdbx_strand_id
1 'polypeptide(L)'
;RACLRASEAAVVLANYIRLLGWDAKAHTATSSDVDLNQLTVAAGLATVEGGRLVNPYLGDRFGMAVVTTTYDMSLDAPLVPLADQPWLRTKGPAWWLGAGFAKSAFNLDPYARRDFVDGPHPFETLKRVAIPTTHIDEAHVARVPKRADLFARAQFGDMGKKLQDGAKGGHYVRKAAPSTAQRRMLGALVLLQDGESAEGPRPDDPARNAANIKAASYFLGIDAVGLSRCPDWTWYSHDATGAPIDPPHDQAISMIIDQGYETMEGSSGDDWIAVAQSMRAYLRFSLLGGVIAQQIRNLGYKAKAHSVMDGEVLQPPLLLLSGLGEVSRIGEVILNPFLGPRLKSGVVTTDMPMTHDKPIDFGLQTFCESCNKCARECPSGAITAGPKLMFNGYEIWKSDSQKCATYRITTTGGAMCGRCMKTCPWNLEGLFAEKPFRWAAMNLPKTAPALARLDDMVDNGTLNPVKKWWWDLELGSDGGYHPTSHAVNQRGLQKGLDLSYADQTLAVYPAPLAPHPYPYPFPMDREAGIEAYQAMITAEEYKARRARGETGEWDHTYTSDGQSPVLRVEISKAEQMTDGVTKYEFRALDGADLPAWQAGAHLDIVVAPEFLRQYSMSGDPGDRSTYQIGVLREDHGRGGSALLHRIFNEGRKVFISRPINHFPLDETATRSLLMGGGIGITPMIAMAHRLHALGAEFEVHYSISGRDSAGYLDDLMAAPWRDRLHLHVSDEGTRADLDRLLSGYQPGWHVYTCGPDRFMTGVIEAAERQGFPEEARHLEYFSVPDLPEYENHDFTLELSDGRSFLVPAEQSATDVLARNGVQVDVKCSDGICGVCKCTLISGDVEHRDFVLSNAQRTSNIILCQSRAAKPGGVIKVDL
;
A
#
# COMPACT_ATOMS: atom_id res chain seq x y z
N ARG A 1 3.95 1.74 32.47
CA ARG A 1 2.75 1.66 31.58
C ARG A 1 2.05 3.00 31.38
N ALA A 2 1.49 3.64 32.42
CA ALA A 2 0.70 4.87 32.25
C ALA A 2 1.47 6.00 31.53
N CYS A 3 2.75 6.23 31.89
CA CYS A 3 3.59 7.21 31.20
C CYS A 3 3.78 6.88 29.71
N LEU A 4 3.96 5.60 29.35
CA LEU A 4 4.08 5.18 27.95
C LEU A 4 2.82 5.56 27.14
N ARG A 5 1.63 5.33 27.73
CA ARG A 5 0.34 5.66 27.12
C ARG A 5 0.14 7.17 26.98
N ALA A 6 0.52 7.93 28.01
CA ALA A 6 0.44 9.38 28.01
C ALA A 6 1.39 9.99 26.95
N SER A 7 2.61 9.46 26.84
CA SER A 7 3.58 9.86 25.82
C SER A 7 3.07 9.59 24.40
N GLU A 8 2.46 8.42 24.13
CA GLU A 8 1.85 8.16 22.81
C GLU A 8 0.83 9.25 22.46
N ALA A 9 -0.10 9.55 23.37
CA ALA A 9 -1.14 10.54 23.13
C ALA A 9 -0.55 11.94 22.90
N ALA A 10 0.37 12.39 23.77
CA ALA A 10 0.97 13.71 23.67
C ALA A 10 1.78 13.88 22.38
N VAL A 11 2.55 12.87 21.96
CA VAL A 11 3.34 12.95 20.71
C VAL A 11 2.43 12.99 19.49
N VAL A 12 1.36 12.19 19.44
CA VAL A 12 0.38 12.24 18.36
C VAL A 12 -0.33 13.59 18.31
N LEU A 13 -0.78 14.12 19.46
CA LEU A 13 -1.47 15.40 19.54
C LEU A 13 -0.57 16.58 19.16
N ALA A 14 0.67 16.61 19.66
CA ALA A 14 1.64 17.64 19.26
C ALA A 14 1.91 17.58 17.75
N ASN A 15 1.98 16.37 17.17
CA ASN A 15 2.13 16.22 15.73
C ASN A 15 0.89 16.69 14.96
N TYR A 16 -0.30 16.37 15.45
CA TYR A 16 -1.55 16.82 14.87
C TYR A 16 -1.62 18.35 14.84
N ILE A 17 -1.32 19.03 15.94
CA ILE A 17 -1.34 20.49 16.03
C ILE A 17 -0.33 21.14 15.05
N ARG A 18 0.86 20.56 14.90
CA ARG A 18 1.83 21.00 13.88
C ARG A 18 1.32 20.85 12.46
N LEU A 19 0.57 19.78 12.15
CA LEU A 19 -0.07 19.62 10.84
C LEU A 19 -1.17 20.66 10.59
N LEU A 20 -1.76 21.23 11.63
CA LEU A 20 -2.71 22.34 11.54
C LEU A 20 -2.01 23.71 11.39
N GLY A 21 -0.69 23.75 11.33
CA GLY A 21 0.10 24.98 11.12
C GLY A 21 0.55 25.68 12.40
N TRP A 22 0.42 25.06 13.57
CA TRP A 22 0.79 25.66 14.86
C TRP A 22 1.99 24.95 15.49
N ASP A 23 2.88 25.71 16.13
CA ASP A 23 3.98 25.11 16.88
C ASP A 23 3.44 24.34 18.08
N ALA A 24 3.93 23.11 18.26
CA ALA A 24 3.56 22.29 19.40
C ALA A 24 4.68 21.33 19.80
N LYS A 25 4.86 21.13 21.11
CA LYS A 25 5.86 20.23 21.70
C LYS A 25 5.21 19.31 22.73
N ALA A 26 5.51 18.02 22.63
CA ALA A 26 5.12 17.04 23.63
C ALA A 26 6.15 16.99 24.76
N HIS A 27 5.67 16.97 26.00
CA HIS A 27 6.44 16.82 27.22
C HIS A 27 5.96 15.57 27.94
N THR A 28 6.89 14.73 28.35
CA THR A 28 6.63 13.37 28.85
C THR A 28 7.41 13.13 30.12
N ALA A 29 7.09 12.04 30.82
CA ALA A 29 7.79 11.66 32.05
C ALA A 29 9.32 11.45 31.89
N THR A 30 9.80 11.23 30.66
CA THR A 30 11.24 11.01 30.37
C THR A 30 11.90 12.18 29.65
N SER A 31 11.14 13.20 29.23
CA SER A 31 11.65 14.35 28.49
C SER A 31 10.65 15.51 28.58
N SER A 32 11.00 16.55 29.35
CA SER A 32 10.15 17.72 29.59
C SER A 32 11.01 18.96 29.83
N ASP A 33 10.54 20.12 29.34
CA ASP A 33 11.10 21.44 29.65
C ASP A 33 10.20 22.24 30.60
N VAL A 34 9.06 21.65 30.99
CA VAL A 34 8.03 22.24 31.86
C VAL A 34 7.78 21.35 33.06
N ASP A 35 7.27 21.94 34.14
CA ASP A 35 6.84 21.20 35.32
C ASP A 35 5.45 20.56 35.05
N LEU A 36 5.45 19.25 34.80
CA LEU A 36 4.22 18.49 34.53
C LEU A 36 3.25 18.51 35.71
N ASN A 37 3.76 18.58 36.94
CA ASN A 37 2.91 18.56 38.14
C ASN A 37 2.14 19.88 38.28
N GLN A 38 2.84 21.00 38.11
CA GLN A 38 2.21 22.33 38.17
C GLN A 38 1.15 22.48 37.09
N LEU A 39 1.45 22.05 35.85
CA LEU A 39 0.50 22.13 34.75
C LEU A 39 -0.71 21.21 34.94
N THR A 40 -0.53 20.04 35.56
CA THR A 40 -1.65 19.13 35.89
C THR A 40 -2.62 19.79 36.89
N VAL A 41 -2.11 20.54 37.86
CA VAL A 41 -2.95 21.29 38.83
C VAL A 41 -3.61 22.50 38.15
N ALA A 42 -2.83 23.28 37.40
CA ALA A 42 -3.32 24.46 36.71
C ALA A 42 -4.43 24.12 35.69
N ALA A 43 -4.31 23.00 35.00
CA ALA A 43 -5.32 22.51 34.05
C ALA A 43 -6.53 21.83 34.70
N GLY A 44 -6.63 21.82 36.04
CA GLY A 44 -7.79 21.26 36.73
C GLY A 44 -7.91 19.73 36.65
N LEU A 45 -6.79 19.01 36.48
CA LEU A 45 -6.79 17.54 36.39
C LEU A 45 -6.49 16.87 37.73
N ALA A 46 -5.82 17.56 38.65
CA ALA A 46 -5.52 17.07 40.00
C ALA A 46 -5.41 18.23 41.00
N THR A 47 -5.45 17.87 42.28
CA THR A 47 -5.16 18.77 43.42
C THR A 47 -3.92 18.26 44.15
N VAL A 48 -3.29 19.12 44.95
CA VAL A 48 -2.16 18.72 45.81
C VAL A 48 -2.69 18.37 47.19
N GLU A 49 -2.65 17.09 47.53
CA GLU A 49 -3.16 16.55 48.78
C GLU A 49 -2.03 15.82 49.51
N GLY A 50 -1.65 16.29 50.70
CA GLY A 50 -0.53 15.70 51.46
C GLY A 50 0.80 15.65 50.68
N GLY A 51 1.05 16.64 49.82
CA GLY A 51 2.26 16.71 48.98
C GLY A 51 2.25 15.80 47.75
N ARG A 52 1.11 15.21 47.40
CA ARG A 52 0.94 14.35 46.21
C ARG A 52 -0.17 14.88 45.31
N LEU A 53 -0.08 14.58 44.02
CA LEU A 53 -1.17 14.86 43.10
C LEU A 53 -2.27 13.81 43.23
N VAL A 54 -3.50 14.27 43.38
CA VAL A 54 -4.68 13.41 43.50
C VAL A 54 -5.76 13.87 42.52
N ASN A 55 -6.10 12.99 41.58
CA ASN A 55 -7.24 13.16 40.70
C ASN A 55 -8.53 12.72 41.42
N PRO A 56 -9.67 13.43 41.26
CA PRO A 56 -10.92 13.13 41.97
C PRO A 56 -11.47 11.71 41.76
N TYR A 57 -11.16 11.08 40.63
CA TYR A 57 -11.69 9.76 40.26
C TYR A 57 -10.62 8.66 40.24
N LEU A 58 -9.39 9.00 39.83
CA LEU A 58 -8.28 8.05 39.68
C LEU A 58 -7.39 7.95 40.92
N GLY A 59 -7.50 8.88 41.86
CA GLY A 59 -6.57 9.01 42.98
C GLY A 59 -5.17 9.39 42.47
N ASP A 60 -4.15 8.67 42.93
CA ASP A 60 -2.76 8.82 42.49
C ASP A 60 -2.36 7.85 41.35
N ARG A 61 -3.32 7.06 40.83
CA ARG A 61 -3.06 6.00 39.84
C ARG A 61 -3.09 6.50 38.39
N PHE A 62 -2.25 7.48 38.05
CA PHE A 62 -2.18 8.02 36.69
C PHE A 62 -0.75 8.37 36.26
N GLY A 63 -0.56 8.54 34.95
CA GLY A 63 0.64 9.12 34.36
C GLY A 63 0.25 10.37 33.57
N MET A 64 1.19 11.28 33.38
CA MET A 64 0.93 12.57 32.75
C MET A 64 1.91 12.85 31.61
N ALA A 65 1.41 13.59 30.63
CA ALA A 65 2.15 14.20 29.55
C ALA A 65 1.43 15.50 29.18
N VAL A 66 2.18 16.48 28.68
CA VAL A 66 1.67 17.81 28.34
C VAL A 66 2.00 18.09 26.89
N VAL A 67 1.13 18.82 26.19
CA VAL A 67 1.47 19.45 24.91
C VAL A 67 1.44 20.95 25.12
N THR A 68 2.59 21.62 24.94
CA THR A 68 2.64 23.09 24.84
C THR A 68 2.48 23.47 23.39
N THR A 69 1.82 24.59 23.10
CA THR A 69 1.54 25.03 21.74
C THR A 69 1.26 26.53 21.64
N THR A 70 1.43 27.08 20.44
CA THR A 70 0.95 28.42 20.07
C THR A 70 -0.51 28.43 19.60
N TYR A 71 -1.17 27.28 19.53
CA TYR A 71 -2.58 27.17 19.16
C TYR A 71 -3.49 27.76 20.25
N ASP A 72 -4.23 28.80 19.91
CA ASP A 72 -5.17 29.45 20.83
C ASP A 72 -6.33 28.52 21.20
N MET A 73 -6.56 28.35 22.49
CA MET A 73 -7.65 27.52 23.02
C MET A 73 -8.19 28.08 24.34
N SER A 74 -9.46 27.79 24.62
CA SER A 74 -10.05 28.10 25.93
C SER A 74 -9.35 27.28 27.01
N LEU A 75 -9.05 27.93 28.14
CA LEU A 75 -8.38 27.28 29.27
C LEU A 75 -9.41 26.77 30.28
N ASP A 76 -9.17 25.56 30.79
CA ASP A 76 -9.89 25.04 31.95
C ASP A 76 -9.44 25.73 33.25
N ALA A 77 -10.33 25.73 34.25
CA ALA A 77 -10.02 26.26 35.57
C ALA A 77 -9.42 25.18 36.49
N PRO A 78 -8.52 25.56 37.43
CA PRO A 78 -8.05 24.65 38.47
C PRO A 78 -9.19 24.08 39.32
N LEU A 79 -8.99 22.87 39.85
CA LEU A 79 -9.92 22.26 40.81
C LEU A 79 -9.84 22.97 42.16
N VAL A 80 -10.99 23.13 42.82
CA VAL A 80 -11.01 23.37 44.28
C VAL A 80 -10.43 22.13 45.01
N PRO A 81 -9.86 22.30 46.22
CA PRO A 81 -9.36 21.18 47.03
C PRO A 81 -10.37 20.02 47.13
N LEU A 82 -9.92 18.77 47.28
CA LEU A 82 -10.83 17.62 47.27
C LEU A 82 -11.88 17.67 48.38
N ALA A 83 -11.58 18.33 49.50
CA ALA A 83 -12.52 18.53 50.60
C ALA A 83 -13.75 19.37 50.19
N ASP A 84 -13.58 20.26 49.21
CA ASP A 84 -14.61 21.20 48.73
C ASP A 84 -15.31 20.70 47.47
N GLN A 85 -14.84 19.59 46.89
CA GLN A 85 -15.46 19.00 45.70
C GLN A 85 -16.86 18.45 46.02
N PRO A 86 -17.82 18.52 45.08
CA PRO A 86 -19.19 18.05 45.33
C PRO A 86 -19.23 16.55 45.61
N TRP A 87 -19.35 16.18 46.89
CA TRP A 87 -19.28 14.77 47.32
C TRP A 87 -20.27 13.88 46.57
N LEU A 88 -21.51 14.34 46.35
CA LEU A 88 -22.54 13.59 45.62
C LEU A 88 -22.12 13.19 44.20
N ARG A 89 -21.24 13.98 43.56
CA ARG A 89 -20.76 13.75 42.18
C ARG A 89 -19.40 13.05 42.10
N THR A 90 -18.50 13.28 43.05
CA THR A 90 -17.13 12.71 43.00
C THR A 90 -16.99 11.41 43.78
N LYS A 91 -17.78 11.23 44.85
CA LYS A 91 -17.70 10.06 45.75
C LYS A 91 -19.05 9.45 46.11
N GLY A 92 -20.16 10.09 45.74
CA GLY A 92 -21.52 9.73 46.14
C GLY A 92 -22.34 9.05 45.04
N PRO A 93 -23.68 9.01 45.21
CA PRO A 93 -24.58 8.20 44.38
C PRO A 93 -24.50 8.46 42.87
N ALA A 94 -24.22 9.70 42.44
CA ALA A 94 -24.12 9.98 41.00
C ALA A 94 -22.91 9.28 40.37
N TRP A 95 -21.77 9.22 41.07
CA TRP A 95 -20.59 8.46 40.63
C TRP A 95 -20.79 6.95 40.75
N TRP A 96 -21.44 6.48 41.83
CA TRP A 96 -21.72 5.05 42.01
C TRP A 96 -22.60 4.49 40.90
N LEU A 97 -23.65 5.24 40.53
CA LEU A 97 -24.62 4.83 39.52
C LEU A 97 -24.18 5.19 38.10
N GLY A 98 -23.09 5.96 37.92
CA GLY A 98 -22.67 6.46 36.61
C GLY A 98 -23.70 7.40 35.98
N ALA A 99 -24.42 8.18 36.80
CA ALA A 99 -25.46 9.08 36.32
C ALA A 99 -24.84 10.15 35.39
N GLY A 100 -25.06 9.99 34.08
CA GLY A 100 -24.48 10.86 33.04
C GLY A 100 -23.10 10.45 32.52
N PHE A 101 -22.55 9.29 32.92
CA PHE A 101 -21.21 8.84 32.52
C PHE A 101 -21.19 7.34 32.18
N ALA A 102 -20.34 6.94 31.23
CA ALA A 102 -20.13 5.52 30.89
C ALA A 102 -19.36 4.76 32.00
N LYS A 103 -18.55 5.49 32.79
CA LYS A 103 -17.80 4.95 33.93
C LYS A 103 -18.46 5.32 35.25
N SER A 104 -18.34 4.40 36.20
CA SER A 104 -18.85 4.50 37.56
C SER A 104 -17.86 3.88 38.54
N ALA A 105 -18.10 4.07 39.84
CA ALA A 105 -17.32 3.41 40.89
C ALA A 105 -17.25 1.89 40.74
N PHE A 106 -18.25 1.26 40.11
CA PHE A 106 -18.37 -0.19 39.99
C PHE A 106 -17.80 -0.78 38.70
N ASN A 107 -17.52 0.03 37.66
CA ASN A 107 -17.01 -0.46 36.38
C ASN A 107 -15.74 0.27 35.88
N LEU A 108 -15.15 1.13 36.72
CA LEU A 108 -13.93 1.87 36.39
C LEU A 108 -12.76 0.94 36.08
N ASP A 109 -12.53 -0.04 36.96
CA ASP A 109 -11.41 -0.97 36.90
C ASP A 109 -11.93 -2.39 36.67
N PRO A 110 -11.89 -2.91 35.43
CA PRO A 110 -12.41 -4.25 35.12
C PRO A 110 -11.63 -5.37 35.81
N TYR A 111 -10.42 -5.09 36.31
CA TYR A 111 -9.56 -6.06 36.99
C TYR A 111 -9.63 -5.97 38.52
N ALA A 112 -10.49 -5.11 39.07
CA ALA A 112 -10.67 -5.00 40.53
C ALA A 112 -11.11 -6.33 41.18
N ARG A 113 -11.72 -7.23 40.42
CA ARG A 113 -12.20 -8.56 40.88
C ARG A 113 -11.92 -9.67 39.87
N ARG A 114 -10.99 -9.45 38.94
CA ARG A 114 -10.72 -10.38 37.83
C ARG A 114 -9.23 -10.36 37.52
N ASP A 115 -8.66 -11.54 37.28
CA ASP A 115 -7.24 -11.65 37.00
C ASP A 115 -6.91 -11.08 35.62
N PHE A 116 -5.72 -10.49 35.48
CA PHE A 116 -5.28 -9.94 34.19
C PHE A 116 -5.28 -11.00 33.08
N VAL A 117 -4.92 -12.25 33.40
CA VAL A 117 -4.86 -13.35 32.42
C VAL A 117 -6.19 -13.61 31.72
N ASP A 118 -7.31 -13.36 32.40
CA ASP A 118 -8.65 -13.61 31.86
C ASP A 118 -9.16 -12.45 30.98
N GLY A 119 -8.42 -11.33 30.93
CA GLY A 119 -8.81 -10.15 30.15
C GLY A 119 -10.04 -9.40 30.68
N PRO A 120 -10.48 -8.32 30.03
CA PRO A 120 -11.60 -7.52 30.49
C PRO A 120 -12.97 -8.09 30.05
N HIS A 121 -12.97 -9.04 29.10
CA HIS A 121 -14.17 -9.67 28.56
C HIS A 121 -14.23 -11.15 28.96
N PRO A 122 -15.44 -11.70 29.21
CA PRO A 122 -15.61 -13.06 29.72
C PRO A 122 -15.46 -14.13 28.62
N PHE A 123 -14.28 -14.28 28.03
CA PHE A 123 -14.01 -15.29 26.99
C PHE A 123 -14.09 -16.74 27.49
N GLU A 124 -13.96 -16.97 28.79
CA GLU A 124 -14.11 -18.26 29.45
C GLU A 124 -15.55 -18.80 29.44
N THR A 125 -16.54 -17.93 29.22
CA THR A 125 -17.95 -18.34 29.14
C THR A 125 -18.37 -18.78 27.73
N LEU A 126 -17.47 -18.65 26.75
CA LEU A 126 -17.76 -19.02 25.36
C LEU A 126 -17.55 -20.52 25.14
N LYS A 127 -18.36 -21.11 24.27
CA LYS A 127 -18.17 -22.49 23.82
C LYS A 127 -16.88 -22.57 22.99
N ARG A 128 -15.96 -23.44 23.44
CA ARG A 128 -14.70 -23.75 22.74
C ARG A 128 -14.87 -25.00 21.87
N VAL A 129 -14.29 -24.99 20.69
CA VAL A 129 -14.33 -26.08 19.71
C VAL A 129 -12.91 -26.44 19.26
N ALA A 130 -12.68 -27.67 18.80
CA ALA A 130 -11.35 -28.14 18.43
C ALA A 130 -10.84 -27.52 17.12
N ILE A 131 -11.75 -27.25 16.19
CA ILE A 131 -11.50 -26.64 14.89
C ILE A 131 -12.45 -25.44 14.70
N PRO A 132 -12.09 -24.43 13.90
CA PRO A 132 -12.98 -23.30 13.61
C PRO A 132 -14.35 -23.73 13.08
N THR A 133 -15.34 -22.85 13.23
CA THR A 133 -16.74 -23.08 12.80
C THR A 133 -16.93 -23.07 11.28
N THR A 134 -15.92 -22.64 10.53
CA THR A 134 -15.84 -22.70 9.06
C THR A 134 -14.76 -23.69 8.63
N HIS A 135 -14.99 -24.39 7.52
CA HIS A 135 -14.04 -25.39 7.05
C HIS A 135 -12.70 -24.77 6.61
N ILE A 136 -11.59 -25.42 6.99
CA ILE A 136 -10.24 -25.14 6.50
C ILE A 136 -9.60 -26.48 6.15
N ASP A 137 -9.20 -26.65 4.90
CA ASP A 137 -8.37 -27.76 4.42
C ASP A 137 -6.90 -27.33 4.48
N GLU A 138 -6.33 -27.37 5.68
CA GLU A 138 -5.02 -26.77 5.98
C GLU A 138 -3.88 -27.27 5.07
N ALA A 139 -3.97 -28.51 4.59
CA ALA A 139 -2.97 -29.08 3.69
C ALA A 139 -2.95 -28.40 2.31
N HIS A 140 -4.04 -27.73 1.93
CA HIS A 140 -4.24 -27.12 0.62
C HIS A 140 -4.48 -25.61 0.70
N VAL A 141 -4.25 -24.99 1.86
CA VAL A 141 -4.31 -23.52 1.96
C VAL A 141 -3.07 -22.93 1.28
N ALA A 142 -3.29 -22.27 0.13
CA ALA A 142 -2.21 -21.69 -0.65
C ALA A 142 -1.61 -20.45 0.04
N ARG A 143 -0.27 -20.44 0.14
CA ARG A 143 0.52 -19.26 0.51
C ARG A 143 0.68 -18.36 -0.70
N VAL A 144 0.22 -17.12 -0.60
CA VAL A 144 0.36 -16.09 -1.66
C VAL A 144 1.43 -15.06 -1.26
N PRO A 145 2.08 -14.36 -2.20
CA PRO A 145 3.12 -13.39 -1.86
C PRO A 145 2.51 -12.14 -1.21
N LYS A 146 3.30 -11.40 -0.42
CA LYS A 146 2.89 -10.08 0.11
C LYS A 146 2.37 -9.14 -1.00
N ARG A 147 2.93 -9.26 -2.20
CA ARG A 147 2.55 -8.49 -3.40
C ARG A 147 1.08 -8.63 -3.79
N ALA A 148 0.38 -9.68 -3.32
CA ALA A 148 -1.05 -9.89 -3.49
C ALA A 148 -1.93 -8.92 -2.67
N ASP A 149 -1.38 -8.24 -1.67
CA ASP A 149 -2.09 -7.17 -0.94
C ASP A 149 -2.57 -6.08 -1.92
N LEU A 150 -3.87 -5.77 -1.92
CA LEU A 150 -4.45 -4.82 -2.86
C LEU A 150 -3.95 -3.38 -2.71
N PHE A 151 -3.48 -2.97 -1.52
CA PHE A 151 -2.81 -1.69 -1.37
C PHE A 151 -1.45 -1.69 -2.04
N ALA A 152 -0.72 -2.81 -1.98
CA ALA A 152 0.52 -2.98 -2.76
C ALA A 152 0.20 -2.99 -4.26
N ARG A 153 -0.81 -3.76 -4.70
CA ARG A 153 -1.25 -3.79 -6.11
C ARG A 153 -1.60 -2.39 -6.63
N ALA A 154 -2.34 -1.60 -5.86
CA ALA A 154 -2.64 -0.22 -6.23
C ALA A 154 -1.35 0.63 -6.37
N GLN A 155 -0.41 0.53 -5.43
CA GLN A 155 0.86 1.28 -5.46
C GLN A 155 1.71 0.99 -6.70
N PHE A 156 1.73 -0.27 -7.16
CA PHE A 156 2.45 -0.68 -8.36
C PHE A 156 1.67 -0.45 -9.66
N GLY A 157 0.44 0.06 -9.59
CA GLY A 157 -0.36 0.39 -10.77
C GLY A 157 -1.20 -0.76 -11.33
N ASP A 158 -1.23 -1.92 -10.69
CA ASP A 158 -1.99 -3.11 -11.16
C ASP A 158 -3.49 -2.85 -11.32
N MET A 159 -4.01 -1.88 -10.57
CA MET A 159 -5.42 -1.49 -10.55
C MET A 159 -5.69 -0.22 -11.38
N GLY A 160 -4.72 0.22 -12.17
CA GLY A 160 -4.81 1.41 -13.02
C GLY A 160 -4.32 2.69 -12.34
N LYS A 161 -4.03 3.70 -13.18
CA LYS A 161 -3.34 4.94 -12.80
C LYS A 161 -4.05 5.73 -11.69
N LYS A 162 -5.38 5.83 -11.75
CA LYS A 162 -6.18 6.55 -10.74
C LYS A 162 -5.97 6.00 -9.33
N LEU A 163 -5.88 4.68 -9.18
CA LEU A 163 -5.64 4.06 -7.88
C LEU A 163 -4.18 4.18 -7.46
N GLN A 164 -3.25 4.10 -8.42
CA GLN A 164 -1.84 4.37 -8.15
C GLN A 164 -1.63 5.77 -7.59
N ASP A 165 -2.28 6.78 -8.18
CA ASP A 165 -2.23 8.16 -7.70
C ASP A 165 -2.86 8.31 -6.31
N GLY A 166 -4.01 7.67 -6.07
CA GLY A 166 -4.63 7.61 -4.73
C GLY A 166 -3.79 6.88 -3.68
N ALA A 167 -2.89 5.97 -4.11
CA ALA A 167 -2.00 5.19 -3.26
C ALA A 167 -0.60 5.79 -3.09
N LYS A 168 -0.19 6.70 -3.97
CA LYS A 168 1.12 7.36 -4.01
C LYS A 168 1.51 7.92 -2.65
N GLY A 169 2.70 7.55 -2.15
CA GLY A 169 3.19 7.95 -0.84
C GLY A 169 2.25 7.64 0.36
N GLY A 170 1.28 6.74 0.19
CA GLY A 170 0.21 6.46 1.15
C GLY A 170 -0.84 7.57 1.25
N HIS A 171 -1.17 8.23 0.14
CA HIS A 171 -2.10 9.37 0.10
C HIS A 171 -3.45 9.05 0.75
N TYR A 172 -4.06 7.89 0.49
CA TYR A 172 -5.31 7.46 1.15
C TYR A 172 -5.27 7.46 2.69
N VAL A 173 -4.09 7.37 3.32
CA VAL A 173 -3.92 7.59 4.77
C VAL A 173 -3.60 9.05 5.08
N ARG A 174 -2.78 9.69 4.25
CA ARG A 174 -2.31 11.06 4.49
C ARG A 174 -3.36 12.13 4.25
N LYS A 175 -4.41 11.80 3.50
CA LYS A 175 -5.46 12.72 3.09
C LYS A 175 -6.16 13.39 4.28
N ALA A 176 -6.23 12.71 5.43
CA ALA A 176 -6.78 13.25 6.67
C ALA A 176 -5.68 13.59 7.70
N ALA A 177 -5.77 14.77 8.32
CA ALA A 177 -4.78 15.23 9.29
C ALA A 177 -4.60 14.29 10.50
N PRO A 178 -5.67 13.76 11.15
CA PRO A 178 -5.51 12.92 12.33
C PRO A 178 -4.78 11.59 12.04
N SER A 179 -4.97 10.99 10.87
CA SER A 179 -4.26 9.76 10.48
C SER A 179 -2.79 10.01 10.13
N THR A 180 -2.47 11.13 9.47
CA THR A 180 -1.07 11.52 9.23
C THR A 180 -0.32 11.74 10.53
N ALA A 181 -0.98 12.37 11.52
CA ALA A 181 -0.39 12.62 12.83
C ALA A 181 0.11 11.33 13.50
N GLN A 182 -0.61 10.23 13.30
CA GLN A 182 -0.32 8.91 13.86
C GLN A 182 0.70 8.11 13.02
N ARG A 183 0.65 8.25 11.68
CA ARG A 183 1.46 7.47 10.74
C ARG A 183 2.97 7.61 10.95
N ARG A 184 3.45 8.80 11.32
CA ARG A 184 4.91 9.02 11.51
C ARG A 184 5.49 8.14 12.60
N MET A 185 4.82 8.08 13.75
CA MET A 185 5.25 7.20 14.86
C MET A 185 5.16 5.73 14.49
N LEU A 186 4.10 5.36 13.78
CA LEU A 186 3.90 3.99 13.30
C LEU A 186 5.09 3.51 12.44
N GLY A 187 5.59 4.36 11.53
CA GLY A 187 6.78 4.06 10.74
C GLY A 187 8.06 3.93 11.58
N ALA A 188 8.24 4.75 12.62
CA ALA A 188 9.40 4.66 13.50
C ALA A 188 9.45 3.34 14.30
N LEU A 189 8.28 2.78 14.64
CA LEU A 189 8.18 1.53 15.39
C LEU A 189 8.53 0.29 14.55
N VAL A 190 8.57 0.38 13.22
CA VAL A 190 8.99 -0.73 12.35
C VAL A 190 10.40 -1.21 12.71
N LEU A 191 11.29 -0.27 13.06
CA LEU A 191 12.68 -0.57 13.44
C LEU A 191 12.82 -1.38 14.73
N LEU A 192 11.74 -1.51 15.51
CA LEU A 192 11.74 -2.19 16.82
C LEU A 192 10.96 -3.52 16.81
N GLN A 193 10.37 -3.88 15.66
CA GLN A 193 9.49 -5.05 15.55
C GLN A 193 10.23 -6.36 15.77
N ASP A 194 11.47 -6.42 15.29
CA ASP A 194 12.31 -7.62 15.25
C ASP A 194 13.69 -7.32 15.85
N GLY A 195 14.46 -8.35 16.17
CA GLY A 195 15.81 -8.21 16.69
C GLY A 195 16.36 -9.51 17.27
N GLU A 196 17.62 -9.46 17.70
CA GLU A 196 18.28 -10.60 18.34
C GLU A 196 17.67 -10.90 19.72
N SER A 197 17.64 -12.18 20.08
CA SER A 197 17.24 -12.64 21.41
C SER A 197 18.44 -12.70 22.35
N ALA A 198 18.21 -12.48 23.65
CA ALA A 198 19.24 -12.55 24.66
C ALA A 198 19.74 -13.99 24.86
N GLU A 199 21.02 -14.13 25.22
CA GLU A 199 21.55 -15.40 25.72
C GLU A 199 21.26 -15.53 27.21
N GLY A 200 20.73 -16.68 27.66
CA GLY A 200 20.49 -16.92 29.08
C GLY A 200 19.42 -17.97 29.40
N PRO A 201 19.11 -18.15 30.69
CA PRO A 201 18.05 -19.06 31.15
C PRO A 201 16.68 -18.65 30.59
N ARG A 202 15.92 -19.64 30.12
CA ARG A 202 14.62 -19.42 29.46
C ARG A 202 13.47 -20.03 30.28
N PRO A 203 12.31 -19.36 30.39
CA PRO A 203 11.12 -19.96 30.98
C PRO A 203 10.59 -21.14 30.14
N ASP A 204 10.50 -22.32 30.73
CA ASP A 204 10.18 -23.57 30.03
C ASP A 204 8.76 -24.12 30.28
N ASP A 205 8.00 -23.57 31.22
CA ASP A 205 6.60 -23.94 31.49
C ASP A 205 5.63 -23.24 30.50
N PRO A 206 5.05 -23.97 29.52
CA PRO A 206 4.22 -23.36 28.49
C PRO A 206 2.91 -22.77 29.02
N ALA A 207 2.36 -23.33 30.10
CA ALA A 207 1.12 -22.86 30.69
C ALA A 207 1.34 -21.56 31.47
N ARG A 208 2.44 -21.49 32.23
CA ARG A 208 2.85 -20.26 32.91
C ARG A 208 3.22 -19.16 31.92
N ASN A 209 3.94 -19.51 30.85
CA ASN A 209 4.30 -18.58 29.78
C ASN A 209 3.06 -17.95 29.15
N ALA A 210 2.08 -18.79 28.75
CA ALA A 210 0.80 -18.34 28.21
C ALA A 210 0.07 -17.38 29.15
N ALA A 211 -0.03 -17.74 30.44
CA ALA A 211 -0.69 -16.91 31.44
C ALA A 211 -0.01 -15.54 31.63
N ASN A 212 1.32 -15.53 31.72
CA ASN A 212 2.11 -14.31 31.91
C ASN A 212 2.03 -13.39 30.69
N ILE A 213 2.09 -13.93 29.47
CA ILE A 213 2.01 -13.14 28.24
C ILE A 213 0.63 -12.48 28.10
N LYS A 214 -0.46 -13.23 28.35
CA LYS A 214 -1.81 -12.66 28.38
C LYS A 214 -1.91 -11.55 29.43
N ALA A 215 -1.52 -11.84 30.66
CA ALA A 215 -1.61 -10.88 31.76
C ALA A 215 -0.81 -9.60 31.47
N ALA A 216 0.42 -9.72 30.95
CA ALA A 216 1.25 -8.59 30.57
C ALA A 216 0.62 -7.76 29.43
N SER A 217 0.06 -8.42 28.42
CA SER A 217 -0.61 -7.76 27.30
C SER A 217 -1.84 -6.96 27.75
N TYR A 218 -2.67 -7.53 28.62
CA TYR A 218 -3.81 -6.85 29.22
C TYR A 218 -3.40 -5.71 30.16
N PHE A 219 -2.35 -5.92 30.97
CA PHE A 219 -1.76 -4.86 31.80
C PHE A 219 -1.29 -3.67 30.95
N LEU A 220 -0.73 -3.92 29.76
CA LEU A 220 -0.33 -2.88 28.82
C LEU A 220 -1.52 -2.12 28.22
N GLY A 221 -2.66 -2.79 28.04
CA GLY A 221 -3.90 -2.23 27.53
C GLY A 221 -4.29 -2.75 26.14
N ILE A 222 -3.98 -4.00 25.84
CA ILE A 222 -4.61 -4.75 24.74
C ILE A 222 -6.04 -5.12 25.16
N ASP A 223 -7.00 -5.05 24.23
CA ASP A 223 -8.43 -5.25 24.54
C ASP A 223 -8.83 -6.75 24.52
N ALA A 224 -8.21 -7.56 23.65
CA ALA A 224 -8.32 -9.03 23.68
C ALA A 224 -7.03 -9.70 23.20
N VAL A 225 -6.66 -10.81 23.84
CA VAL A 225 -5.43 -11.57 23.58
C VAL A 225 -5.76 -13.05 23.46
N GLY A 226 -5.23 -13.70 22.43
CA GLY A 226 -5.38 -15.13 22.19
C GLY A 226 -4.07 -15.74 21.68
N LEU A 227 -3.80 -16.98 22.07
CA LEU A 227 -2.58 -17.70 21.75
C LEU A 227 -2.89 -18.88 20.85
N SER A 228 -2.11 -19.10 19.80
CA SER A 228 -2.24 -20.26 18.93
C SER A 228 -0.90 -20.70 18.37
N ARG A 229 -0.88 -21.87 17.73
CA ARG A 229 0.13 -22.19 16.72
C ARG A 229 0.15 -21.15 15.60
N CYS A 230 1.26 -21.08 14.88
CA CYS A 230 1.46 -20.26 13.68
C CYS A 230 1.85 -21.15 12.49
N PRO A 231 0.89 -21.85 11.87
CA PRO A 231 1.16 -22.79 10.79
C PRO A 231 1.71 -22.10 9.54
N ASP A 232 2.50 -22.79 8.71
CA ASP A 232 3.12 -22.24 7.50
C ASP A 232 2.13 -21.54 6.57
N TRP A 233 0.92 -22.07 6.42
CA TRP A 233 -0.13 -21.49 5.57
C TRP A 233 -0.66 -20.14 6.06
N THR A 234 -0.33 -19.73 7.29
CA THR A 234 -0.60 -18.39 7.81
C THR A 234 0.46 -17.37 7.44
N TRP A 235 1.59 -17.78 6.87
CA TRP A 235 2.64 -16.91 6.38
C TRP A 235 2.44 -16.60 4.89
N TYR A 236 2.77 -15.37 4.47
CA TYR A 236 2.92 -15.10 3.03
C TYR A 236 3.98 -16.02 2.42
N SER A 237 3.90 -16.30 1.12
CA SER A 237 4.92 -17.11 0.43
C SER A 237 6.24 -16.34 0.23
N HIS A 238 6.14 -15.02 0.00
CA HIS A 238 7.28 -14.15 -0.24
C HIS A 238 7.12 -12.80 0.46
N ASP A 239 8.24 -12.18 0.82
CA ASP A 239 8.31 -10.88 1.45
C ASP A 239 8.09 -9.72 0.44
N ALA A 240 8.23 -8.47 0.89
CA ALA A 240 8.04 -7.29 0.04
C ALA A 240 9.16 -7.10 -1.01
N THR A 241 10.27 -7.81 -0.86
CA THR A 241 11.40 -7.83 -1.81
C THR A 241 11.28 -8.95 -2.85
N GLY A 242 10.27 -9.81 -2.69
CA GLY A 242 10.08 -11.01 -3.50
C GLY A 242 10.92 -12.20 -3.05
N ALA A 243 11.58 -12.12 -1.89
CA ALA A 243 12.32 -13.25 -1.33
C ALA A 243 11.35 -14.26 -0.69
N PRO A 244 11.56 -15.58 -0.88
CA PRO A 244 10.76 -16.59 -0.22
C PRO A 244 10.82 -16.45 1.31
N ILE A 245 9.68 -16.62 1.96
CA ILE A 245 9.60 -16.66 3.42
C ILE A 245 9.68 -18.11 3.85
N ASP A 246 10.68 -18.43 4.67
CA ASP A 246 10.69 -19.66 5.47
C ASP A 246 10.20 -19.32 6.89
N PRO A 247 9.01 -19.80 7.31
CA PRO A 247 8.42 -19.48 8.60
C PRO A 247 9.39 -19.64 9.79
N PRO A 248 9.85 -18.54 10.42
CA PRO A 248 10.86 -18.61 11.48
C PRO A 248 10.31 -18.99 12.85
N HIS A 249 8.97 -18.96 13.02
CA HIS A 249 8.28 -19.10 14.30
C HIS A 249 7.03 -19.98 14.15
N ASP A 250 6.71 -20.75 15.18
CA ASP A 250 5.58 -21.68 15.20
C ASP A 250 4.48 -21.29 16.22
N GLN A 251 4.67 -20.18 16.95
CA GLN A 251 3.70 -19.63 17.91
C GLN A 251 3.22 -18.25 17.49
N ALA A 252 1.95 -17.95 17.76
CA ALA A 252 1.33 -16.66 17.51
C ALA A 252 0.57 -16.13 18.74
N ILE A 253 0.82 -14.87 19.07
CA ILE A 253 0.11 -14.08 20.09
C ILE A 253 -0.73 -13.06 19.34
N SER A 254 -2.00 -13.38 19.15
CA SER A 254 -2.96 -12.50 18.49
C SER A 254 -3.50 -11.46 19.47
N MET A 255 -3.49 -10.19 19.06
CA MET A 255 -3.92 -9.06 19.88
C MET A 255 -4.94 -8.22 19.12
N ILE A 256 -6.02 -7.83 19.81
CA ILE A 256 -7.06 -6.92 19.29
C ILE A 256 -6.99 -5.58 20.03
N ILE A 257 -7.07 -4.51 19.24
CA ILE A 257 -7.32 -3.15 19.71
C ILE A 257 -8.68 -2.67 19.19
N ASP A 258 -9.52 -2.16 20.08
CA ASP A 258 -10.80 -1.52 19.74
C ASP A 258 -10.58 -0.18 19.01
N GLN A 259 -11.26 0.00 17.88
CA GLN A 259 -11.27 1.24 17.10
C GLN A 259 -12.08 2.38 17.76
N GLY A 260 -12.89 2.07 18.78
CA GLY A 260 -13.66 3.02 19.60
C GLY A 260 -15.09 3.17 19.11
N TYR A 261 -16.05 2.81 19.97
CA TYR A 261 -17.48 2.80 19.66
C TYR A 261 -18.02 4.21 19.41
N GLU A 262 -17.76 5.14 20.32
CA GLU A 262 -18.40 6.45 20.33
C GLU A 262 -17.99 7.30 19.14
N THR A 263 -16.73 7.25 18.71
CA THR A 263 -16.30 7.94 17.48
C THR A 263 -16.97 7.32 16.25
N MET A 264 -17.14 5.99 16.23
CA MET A 264 -17.82 5.29 15.13
C MET A 264 -19.32 5.64 15.06
N GLU A 265 -19.96 5.89 16.19
CA GLU A 265 -21.35 6.35 16.26
C GLU A 265 -21.54 7.72 15.59
N GLY A 266 -20.60 8.65 15.78
CA GLY A 266 -20.62 9.94 15.10
C GLY A 266 -20.24 9.90 13.62
N SER A 267 -19.56 8.84 13.17
CA SER A 267 -18.98 8.75 11.84
C SER A 267 -19.94 8.08 10.85
N SER A 268 -19.86 8.42 9.56
CA SER A 268 -20.53 7.69 8.46
C SER A 268 -19.90 6.30 8.24
N GLY A 269 -18.70 6.10 8.77
CA GLY A 269 -17.82 4.96 8.52
C GLY A 269 -16.90 5.15 7.31
N ASP A 270 -17.09 6.21 6.52
CA ASP A 270 -16.32 6.53 5.32
C ASP A 270 -16.11 8.05 5.12
N ASP A 271 -16.16 8.80 6.22
CA ASP A 271 -15.87 10.23 6.30
C ASP A 271 -14.41 10.49 6.70
N TRP A 272 -14.11 11.72 7.14
CA TRP A 272 -12.75 12.18 7.43
C TRP A 272 -12.10 11.56 8.66
N ILE A 273 -12.85 10.90 9.56
CA ILE A 273 -12.27 10.24 10.74
C ILE A 273 -12.03 8.74 10.53
N ALA A 274 -12.64 8.14 9.50
CA ALA A 274 -12.67 6.69 9.31
C ALA A 274 -11.27 6.04 9.33
N VAL A 275 -10.31 6.60 8.58
CA VAL A 275 -8.93 6.11 8.57
C VAL A 275 -8.21 6.32 9.91
N ALA A 276 -8.49 7.40 10.63
CA ALA A 276 -7.82 7.72 11.90
C ALA A 276 -8.22 6.75 13.02
N GLN A 277 -9.43 6.20 13.00
CA GLN A 277 -9.83 5.12 13.92
C GLN A 277 -8.97 3.88 13.71
N SER A 278 -8.73 3.51 12.44
CA SER A 278 -7.84 2.41 12.08
C SER A 278 -6.38 2.69 12.49
N MET A 279 -5.85 3.86 12.13
CA MET A 279 -4.46 4.23 12.42
C MET A 279 -4.17 4.31 13.92
N ARG A 280 -5.13 4.76 14.74
CA ARG A 280 -5.01 4.78 16.20
C ARG A 280 -4.83 3.37 16.74
N ALA A 281 -5.66 2.45 16.28
CA ALA A 281 -5.61 1.05 16.71
C ALA A 281 -4.33 0.35 16.23
N TYR A 282 -3.88 0.62 15.00
CA TYR A 282 -2.61 0.10 14.49
C TYR A 282 -1.38 0.64 15.23
N LEU A 283 -1.36 1.95 15.53
CA LEU A 283 -0.29 2.56 16.32
C LEU A 283 -0.22 1.95 17.71
N ARG A 284 -1.39 1.78 18.35
CA ARG A 284 -1.50 1.15 19.66
C ARG A 284 -0.90 -0.25 19.66
N PHE A 285 -1.30 -1.09 18.71
CA PHE A 285 -0.75 -2.43 18.60
C PHE A 285 0.76 -2.38 18.36
N SER A 286 1.23 -1.57 17.41
CA SER A 286 2.65 -1.53 17.07
C SER A 286 3.54 -1.16 18.26
N LEU A 287 3.04 -0.27 19.14
CA LEU A 287 3.72 0.07 20.38
C LEU A 287 3.69 -1.08 21.39
N LEU A 288 2.51 -1.63 21.67
CA LEU A 288 2.34 -2.61 22.75
C LEU A 288 2.84 -4.01 22.36
N GLY A 289 2.57 -4.45 21.14
CA GLY A 289 3.10 -5.68 20.55
C GLY A 289 4.62 -5.65 20.44
N GLY A 290 5.22 -4.50 20.10
CA GLY A 290 6.67 -4.32 20.11
C GLY A 290 7.28 -4.48 21.51
N VAL A 291 6.63 -3.95 22.55
CA VAL A 291 7.04 -4.17 23.96
C VAL A 291 6.99 -5.65 24.34
N ILE A 292 5.92 -6.37 23.96
CA ILE A 292 5.80 -7.80 24.22
C ILE A 292 6.86 -8.61 23.46
N ALA A 293 7.07 -8.33 22.17
CA ALA A 293 8.10 -9.00 21.38
C ALA A 293 9.50 -8.77 21.97
N GLN A 294 9.83 -7.54 22.34
CA GLN A 294 11.10 -7.23 23.00
C GLN A 294 11.24 -7.95 24.34
N GLN A 295 10.17 -8.05 25.13
CA GLN A 295 10.21 -8.78 26.39
C GLN A 295 10.49 -10.27 26.17
N ILE A 296 9.90 -10.88 25.15
CA ILE A 296 10.15 -12.29 24.81
C ILE A 296 11.60 -12.49 24.35
N ARG A 297 12.14 -11.57 23.53
CA ARG A 297 13.56 -11.54 23.14
C ARG A 297 14.48 -11.43 24.35
N ASN A 298 14.14 -10.60 25.32
CA ASN A 298 14.90 -10.47 26.58
C ASN A 298 14.87 -11.77 27.42
N LEU A 299 13.86 -12.61 27.24
CA LEU A 299 13.76 -13.94 27.87
C LEU A 299 14.48 -15.04 27.07
N GLY A 300 15.12 -14.69 25.96
CA GLY A 300 15.96 -15.57 25.15
C GLY A 300 15.25 -16.32 24.02
N TYR A 301 13.98 -15.99 23.75
CA TYR A 301 13.21 -16.54 22.63
C TYR A 301 13.16 -15.55 21.47
N LYS A 302 13.17 -16.02 20.23
CA LYS A 302 12.96 -15.16 19.06
C LYS A 302 11.53 -14.66 19.06
N ALA A 303 11.33 -13.39 18.69
CA ALA A 303 9.98 -12.85 18.55
C ALA A 303 9.94 -11.64 17.62
N LYS A 304 8.88 -11.54 16.82
CA LYS A 304 8.63 -10.43 15.89
C LYS A 304 7.21 -9.91 16.03
N ALA A 305 7.04 -8.59 16.10
CA ALA A 305 5.74 -7.94 16.05
C ALA A 305 5.33 -7.61 14.60
N HIS A 306 4.26 -8.20 14.10
CA HIS A 306 3.72 -7.99 12.76
C HIS A 306 2.63 -6.92 12.77
N SER A 307 2.99 -5.73 12.31
CA SER A 307 2.13 -4.54 12.22
C SER A 307 1.46 -4.38 10.86
N VAL A 308 0.68 -3.30 10.69
CA VAL A 308 0.15 -2.88 9.39
C VAL A 308 1.22 -2.30 8.44
N MET A 309 2.35 -1.84 8.96
CA MET A 309 3.43 -1.24 8.14
C MET A 309 4.41 -2.29 7.64
N ASP A 310 4.67 -3.30 8.46
CA ASP A 310 5.43 -4.50 8.11
C ASP A 310 4.95 -5.68 8.96
N GLY A 311 4.69 -6.81 8.30
CA GLY A 311 4.19 -8.05 8.90
C GLY A 311 4.15 -9.18 7.86
N GLU A 312 4.50 -10.40 8.24
CA GLU A 312 4.70 -11.53 7.30
C GLU A 312 3.65 -12.64 7.45
N VAL A 313 2.69 -12.42 8.34
CA VAL A 313 1.60 -13.35 8.64
C VAL A 313 0.25 -12.73 8.34
N LEU A 314 -0.68 -13.58 7.91
CA LEU A 314 -2.09 -13.27 7.77
C LEU A 314 -2.75 -13.33 9.15
N GLN A 315 -3.23 -12.18 9.62
CA GLN A 315 -3.82 -12.05 10.95
C GLN A 315 -5.21 -12.73 11.09
N PRO A 316 -6.13 -12.69 10.10
CA PRO A 316 -7.44 -13.33 10.21
C PRO A 316 -7.43 -14.80 10.65
N PRO A 317 -6.65 -15.71 10.03
CA PRO A 317 -6.63 -17.10 10.47
C PRO A 317 -6.07 -17.26 11.89
N LEU A 318 -5.11 -16.44 12.30
CA LEU A 318 -4.56 -16.49 13.67
C LEU A 318 -5.58 -16.01 14.72
N LEU A 319 -6.49 -15.09 14.38
CA LEU A 319 -7.63 -14.74 15.24
C LEU A 319 -8.62 -15.90 15.39
N LEU A 320 -8.85 -16.67 14.32
CA LEU A 320 -9.72 -17.86 14.37
C LEU A 320 -9.11 -18.96 15.24
N LEU A 321 -7.84 -19.29 14.99
CA LEU A 321 -7.13 -20.36 15.71
C LEU A 321 -7.00 -20.05 17.21
N SER A 322 -6.80 -18.78 17.57
CA SER A 322 -6.71 -18.33 18.95
C SER A 322 -8.07 -18.11 19.64
N GLY A 323 -9.18 -18.34 18.93
CA GLY A 323 -10.53 -18.20 19.49
C GLY A 323 -10.90 -16.77 19.87
N LEU A 324 -10.43 -15.78 19.11
CA LEU A 324 -10.78 -14.37 19.29
C LEU A 324 -11.97 -13.93 18.44
N GLY A 325 -12.48 -14.78 17.56
CA GLY A 325 -13.66 -14.49 16.78
C GLY A 325 -14.00 -15.61 15.79
N GLU A 326 -15.01 -15.34 14.97
CA GLU A 326 -15.48 -16.23 13.90
C GLU A 326 -15.50 -15.50 12.54
N VAL A 327 -15.49 -16.26 11.45
CA VAL A 327 -15.67 -15.71 10.09
C VAL A 327 -17.03 -15.04 9.98
N SER A 328 -17.06 -13.81 9.44
CA SER A 328 -18.27 -13.02 9.30
C SER A 328 -18.61 -12.75 7.83
N ARG A 329 -19.87 -12.35 7.56
CA ARG A 329 -20.32 -11.95 6.20
C ARG A 329 -19.50 -10.80 5.61
N ILE A 330 -18.89 -9.95 6.45
CA ILE A 330 -18.03 -8.86 5.97
C ILE A 330 -16.88 -9.40 5.11
N GLY A 331 -16.48 -10.66 5.33
CA GLY A 331 -15.47 -11.38 4.58
C GLY A 331 -14.15 -11.40 5.33
N GLU A 332 -13.24 -10.51 4.97
CA GLU A 332 -11.87 -10.47 5.53
C GLU A 332 -11.77 -9.89 6.95
N VAL A 333 -12.90 -9.79 7.66
CA VAL A 333 -12.98 -9.33 9.05
C VAL A 333 -13.51 -10.46 9.92
N ILE A 334 -12.63 -10.94 10.81
CA ILE A 334 -13.02 -11.85 11.90
C ILE A 334 -13.77 -11.03 12.95
N LEU A 335 -14.97 -11.48 13.29
CA LEU A 335 -15.85 -10.75 14.19
C LEU A 335 -15.69 -11.29 15.61
N ASN A 336 -15.40 -10.38 16.55
CA ASN A 336 -15.25 -10.71 17.96
C ASN A 336 -16.61 -10.70 18.68
N PRO A 337 -16.89 -11.65 19.59
CA PRO A 337 -18.17 -11.76 20.29
C PRO A 337 -18.54 -10.53 21.17
N PHE A 338 -17.57 -9.75 21.62
CA PHE A 338 -17.78 -8.63 22.54
C PHE A 338 -17.60 -7.27 21.87
N LEU A 339 -16.58 -7.14 21.02
CA LEU A 339 -16.24 -5.92 20.29
C LEU A 339 -16.89 -5.85 18.89
N GLY A 340 -17.55 -6.93 18.45
CA GLY A 340 -18.04 -7.06 17.10
C GLY A 340 -16.90 -6.99 16.08
N PRO A 341 -17.13 -6.40 14.90
CA PRO A 341 -16.09 -6.18 13.91
C PRO A 341 -15.26 -4.91 14.16
N ARG A 342 -15.47 -4.18 15.27
CA ARG A 342 -14.87 -2.86 15.57
C ARG A 342 -13.40 -2.94 16.03
N LEU A 343 -12.61 -3.75 15.36
CA LEU A 343 -11.26 -4.08 15.81
C LEU A 343 -10.21 -3.80 14.75
N LYS A 344 -8.98 -3.58 15.20
CA LYS A 344 -7.78 -3.92 14.43
C LYS A 344 -7.00 -4.96 15.20
N SER A 345 -6.37 -5.84 14.45
CA SER A 345 -5.50 -6.86 15.00
C SER A 345 -4.03 -6.57 14.71
N GLY A 346 -3.20 -7.23 15.49
CA GLY A 346 -1.79 -7.42 15.23
C GLY A 346 -1.32 -8.69 15.91
N VAL A 347 -0.17 -9.21 15.49
CA VAL A 347 0.33 -10.51 15.93
C VAL A 347 1.78 -10.37 16.36
N VAL A 348 2.15 -10.99 17.47
CA VAL A 348 3.55 -11.28 17.78
C VAL A 348 3.79 -12.76 17.52
N THR A 349 4.72 -13.11 16.63
CA THR A 349 5.16 -14.51 16.45
C THR A 349 6.41 -14.78 17.28
N THR A 350 6.61 -16.02 17.71
CA THR A 350 7.74 -16.42 18.56
C THR A 350 8.02 -17.93 18.51
N ASP A 351 9.20 -18.34 18.94
CA ASP A 351 9.55 -19.74 19.27
C ASP A 351 9.38 -20.08 20.77
N MET A 352 8.84 -19.15 21.58
CA MET A 352 8.58 -19.36 23.01
C MET A 352 7.43 -20.35 23.23
N PRO A 353 7.66 -21.49 23.89
CA PRO A 353 6.61 -22.49 24.08
C PRO A 353 5.48 -21.93 24.95
N MET A 354 4.24 -22.07 24.49
CA MET A 354 3.03 -21.59 25.15
C MET A 354 1.86 -22.56 24.97
N THR A 355 1.00 -22.68 25.97
CA THR A 355 -0.30 -23.33 25.80
C THR A 355 -1.23 -22.49 24.93
N HIS A 356 -1.87 -23.11 23.94
CA HIS A 356 -2.78 -22.45 23.00
C HIS A 356 -4.21 -22.38 23.52
N ASP A 357 -4.89 -21.32 23.11
CA ASP A 357 -6.34 -21.23 23.14
C ASP A 357 -6.97 -22.15 22.09
N LYS A 358 -8.29 -22.33 22.20
CA LYS A 358 -9.09 -23.05 21.22
C LYS A 358 -10.02 -22.11 20.47
N PRO A 359 -10.33 -22.37 19.19
CA PRO A 359 -11.39 -21.68 18.46
C PRO A 359 -12.71 -21.65 19.25
N ILE A 360 -13.55 -20.66 18.95
CA ILE A 360 -14.84 -20.44 19.60
C ILE A 360 -16.00 -20.68 18.64
N ASP A 361 -17.15 -20.98 19.21
CA ASP A 361 -18.45 -21.01 18.54
C ASP A 361 -19.44 -20.20 19.39
N PHE A 362 -19.79 -19.01 18.93
CA PHE A 362 -20.77 -18.13 19.55
C PHE A 362 -22.00 -17.93 18.65
N GLY A 363 -22.24 -18.85 17.71
CA GLY A 363 -23.41 -18.83 16.84
C GLY A 363 -23.34 -17.82 15.69
N LEU A 364 -22.15 -17.27 15.38
CA LEU A 364 -22.04 -16.22 14.37
C LEU A 364 -22.44 -16.70 12.98
N GLN A 365 -22.12 -17.96 12.63
CA GLN A 365 -22.41 -18.51 11.30
C GLN A 365 -23.89 -18.41 10.98
N THR A 366 -24.76 -18.87 11.89
CA THR A 366 -26.22 -18.77 11.74
C THR A 366 -26.71 -17.32 11.74
N PHE A 367 -26.08 -16.45 12.54
CA PHE A 367 -26.45 -15.03 12.56
C PHE A 367 -26.16 -14.34 11.23
N CYS A 368 -24.95 -14.51 10.68
CA CYS A 368 -24.54 -13.92 9.42
C CYS A 368 -25.29 -14.50 8.23
N GLU A 369 -25.65 -15.79 8.23
CA GLU A 369 -26.53 -16.40 7.23
C GLU A 369 -27.88 -15.68 7.14
N SER A 370 -28.39 -15.17 8.27
CA SER A 370 -29.68 -14.49 8.37
C SER A 370 -29.62 -12.97 8.24
N CYS A 371 -28.43 -12.37 8.18
CA CYS A 371 -28.23 -10.92 8.24
C CYS A 371 -27.41 -10.40 7.06
N ASN A 372 -27.98 -9.47 6.29
CA ASN A 372 -27.32 -8.83 5.15
C ASN A 372 -26.98 -7.34 5.41
N LYS A 373 -27.08 -6.84 6.65
CA LYS A 373 -26.91 -5.40 6.94
C LYS A 373 -25.56 -4.84 6.49
N CYS A 374 -24.45 -5.55 6.73
CA CYS A 374 -23.14 -5.11 6.23
C CYS A 374 -23.05 -5.08 4.70
N ALA A 375 -23.70 -6.02 4.00
CA ALA A 375 -23.75 -6.07 2.55
C ALA A 375 -24.58 -4.92 1.98
N ARG A 376 -25.79 -4.72 2.53
CA ARG A 376 -26.71 -3.63 2.18
C ARG A 376 -26.10 -2.25 2.37
N GLU A 377 -25.33 -2.07 3.44
CA GLU A 377 -24.76 -0.77 3.80
C GLU A 377 -23.38 -0.51 3.17
N CYS A 378 -22.83 -1.45 2.38
CA CYS A 378 -21.53 -1.31 1.73
C CYS A 378 -21.58 -0.30 0.57
N PRO A 379 -20.87 0.85 0.63
CA PRO A 379 -20.96 1.87 -0.42
C PRO A 379 -20.47 1.40 -1.79
N SER A 380 -19.54 0.44 -1.82
CA SER A 380 -18.97 -0.10 -3.04
C SER A 380 -19.65 -1.37 -3.54
N GLY A 381 -20.64 -1.89 -2.80
CA GLY A 381 -21.27 -3.18 -3.10
C GLY A 381 -20.30 -4.36 -3.12
N ALA A 382 -19.24 -4.33 -2.30
CA ALA A 382 -18.17 -5.33 -2.29
C ALA A 382 -18.51 -6.58 -1.46
N ILE A 383 -19.48 -6.49 -0.55
CA ILE A 383 -19.80 -7.58 0.38
C ILE A 383 -20.94 -8.42 -0.20
N THR A 384 -20.78 -9.74 -0.19
CA THR A 384 -21.76 -10.69 -0.73
C THR A 384 -23.00 -10.84 0.16
N ALA A 385 -24.17 -10.85 -0.45
CA ALA A 385 -25.44 -11.30 0.13
C ALA A 385 -25.65 -12.82 -0.01
N GLY A 386 -24.74 -13.50 -0.73
CA GLY A 386 -24.79 -14.93 -1.02
C GLY A 386 -24.32 -15.85 0.12
N PRO A 387 -24.15 -17.15 -0.18
CA PRO A 387 -23.66 -18.14 0.78
C PRO A 387 -22.15 -18.01 1.03
N LYS A 388 -21.65 -18.79 2.00
CA LYS A 388 -20.21 -19.05 2.13
C LYS A 388 -19.75 -20.00 1.02
N LEU A 389 -18.57 -19.78 0.50
CA LEU A 389 -17.96 -20.60 -0.55
C LEU A 389 -16.47 -20.82 -0.24
N MET A 390 -15.85 -21.79 -0.92
CA MET A 390 -14.44 -22.14 -0.74
C MET A 390 -13.52 -21.23 -1.53
N PHE A 391 -12.54 -20.62 -0.85
CA PHE A 391 -11.49 -19.77 -1.40
C PHE A 391 -10.14 -20.22 -0.84
N ASN A 392 -9.14 -20.50 -1.68
CA ASN A 392 -7.79 -20.92 -1.27
C ASN A 392 -7.76 -21.98 -0.15
N GLY A 393 -8.59 -23.02 -0.23
CA GLY A 393 -8.66 -24.11 0.76
C GLY A 393 -9.46 -23.81 2.04
N TYR A 394 -10.15 -22.66 2.15
CA TYR A 394 -10.99 -22.34 3.31
C TYR A 394 -12.35 -21.74 2.94
N GLU A 395 -13.33 -21.95 3.81
CA GLU A 395 -14.70 -21.48 3.64
C GLU A 395 -14.87 -20.03 4.15
N ILE A 396 -15.45 -19.15 3.32
CA ILE A 396 -15.59 -17.72 3.62
C ILE A 396 -16.76 -17.08 2.84
N TRP A 397 -17.34 -16.00 3.39
CA TRP A 397 -18.08 -15.02 2.59
C TRP A 397 -17.09 -14.09 1.88
N LYS A 398 -16.52 -14.52 0.76
CA LYS A 398 -15.49 -13.72 0.09
C LYS A 398 -16.08 -12.42 -0.45
N SER A 399 -15.52 -11.29 -0.03
CA SER A 399 -15.83 -9.97 -0.57
C SER A 399 -15.06 -9.71 -1.87
N ASP A 400 -15.58 -8.84 -2.74
CA ASP A 400 -14.84 -8.24 -3.85
C ASP A 400 -13.83 -7.24 -3.29
N SER A 401 -12.66 -7.75 -2.94
CA SER A 401 -11.61 -6.97 -2.30
C SER A 401 -11.13 -5.84 -3.23
N GLN A 402 -11.17 -6.02 -4.56
CA GLN A 402 -10.80 -4.96 -5.52
C GLN A 402 -11.77 -3.77 -5.42
N LYS A 403 -13.09 -4.00 -5.45
CA LYS A 403 -14.10 -2.94 -5.24
C LYS A 403 -13.90 -2.22 -3.91
N CYS A 404 -13.65 -2.97 -2.83
CA CYS A 404 -13.41 -2.42 -1.50
C CYS A 404 -12.16 -1.53 -1.48
N ALA A 405 -11.03 -2.01 -2.00
CA ALA A 405 -9.78 -1.26 -2.07
C ALA A 405 -9.92 -0.01 -2.93
N THR A 406 -10.55 -0.12 -4.12
CA THR A 406 -10.85 1.00 -5.01
C THR A 406 -11.59 2.11 -4.26
N TYR A 407 -12.69 1.78 -3.57
CA TYR A 407 -13.48 2.76 -2.84
C TYR A 407 -12.67 3.40 -1.69
N ARG A 408 -11.96 2.57 -0.91
CA ARG A 408 -11.15 3.04 0.22
C ARG A 408 -10.04 4.00 -0.22
N ILE A 409 -9.40 3.74 -1.37
CA ILE A 409 -8.31 4.56 -1.91
C ILE A 409 -8.83 5.86 -2.52
N THR A 410 -10.00 5.83 -3.19
CA THR A 410 -10.43 6.92 -4.09
C THR A 410 -11.61 7.75 -3.58
N THR A 411 -12.20 7.42 -2.42
CA THR A 411 -13.32 8.19 -1.85
C THR A 411 -12.95 9.67 -1.66
N THR A 412 -13.78 10.57 -2.19
CA THR A 412 -13.54 12.02 -2.16
C THR A 412 -14.16 12.67 -0.91
N GLY A 413 -15.33 12.21 -0.47
CA GLY A 413 -16.06 12.71 0.70
C GLY A 413 -15.54 12.26 2.08
N GLY A 414 -14.33 11.68 2.13
CA GLY A 414 -13.71 11.19 3.35
C GLY A 414 -12.32 10.60 3.09
N ALA A 415 -11.84 9.77 4.02
CA ALA A 415 -10.57 9.06 3.89
C ALA A 415 -10.71 7.60 4.35
N MET A 416 -10.55 6.66 3.42
CA MET A 416 -10.81 5.22 3.61
C MET A 416 -12.27 4.90 3.95
N CYS A 417 -12.54 3.67 4.36
CA CYS A 417 -13.88 3.20 4.73
C CYS A 417 -13.76 2.04 5.73
N GLY A 418 -14.69 2.03 6.67
CA GLY A 418 -14.94 1.02 7.69
C GLY A 418 -16.44 0.89 8.01
N ARG A 419 -17.32 1.33 7.10
CA ARG A 419 -18.78 1.38 7.30
C ARG A 419 -19.40 0.03 7.64
N CYS A 420 -18.88 -1.05 7.08
CA CYS A 420 -19.33 -2.41 7.41
C CYS A 420 -19.15 -2.75 8.90
N MET A 421 -18.16 -2.16 9.58
CA MET A 421 -17.99 -2.34 11.02
C MET A 421 -19.04 -1.54 11.79
N LYS A 422 -19.28 -0.29 11.38
CA LYS A 422 -20.26 0.61 12.00
C LYS A 422 -21.67 0.01 12.01
N THR A 423 -22.12 -0.50 10.87
CA THR A 423 -23.51 -0.92 10.68
C THR A 423 -23.79 -2.35 11.12
N CYS A 424 -22.77 -3.09 11.57
CA CYS A 424 -22.96 -4.45 12.04
C CYS A 424 -23.77 -4.46 13.36
N PRO A 425 -24.81 -5.32 13.51
CA PRO A 425 -25.55 -5.43 14.77
C PRO A 425 -24.70 -5.88 15.98
N TRP A 426 -23.50 -6.42 15.73
CA TRP A 426 -22.55 -6.80 16.78
C TRP A 426 -21.62 -5.65 17.21
N ASN A 427 -21.68 -4.50 16.55
CA ASN A 427 -20.98 -3.29 16.97
C ASN A 427 -21.66 -2.69 18.20
N LEU A 428 -21.40 -3.29 19.37
CA LEU A 428 -22.03 -2.98 20.64
C LEU A 428 -20.98 -2.42 21.61
N GLU A 429 -21.41 -1.58 22.56
CA GLU A 429 -20.55 -1.04 23.63
C GLU A 429 -20.54 -1.94 24.88
N GLY A 430 -21.51 -2.87 24.97
CA GLY A 430 -21.66 -3.79 26.09
C GLY A 430 -22.40 -3.21 27.30
N LEU A 431 -23.18 -2.14 27.10
CA LEU A 431 -24.03 -1.56 28.13
C LEU A 431 -25.08 -2.58 28.63
N PHE A 432 -25.61 -2.37 29.84
CA PHE A 432 -26.66 -3.23 30.41
C PHE A 432 -27.85 -3.45 29.44
N ALA A 433 -28.17 -2.44 28.62
CA ALA A 433 -29.23 -2.49 27.62
C ALA A 433 -28.95 -3.48 26.46
N GLU A 434 -27.69 -3.71 26.12
CA GLU A 434 -27.29 -4.55 24.97
C GLU A 434 -26.98 -6.00 25.36
N LYS A 435 -26.76 -6.26 26.66
CA LYS A 435 -26.50 -7.61 27.18
C LYS A 435 -27.58 -8.63 26.78
N PRO A 436 -28.90 -8.32 26.85
CA PRO A 436 -29.94 -9.24 26.40
C PRO A 436 -29.86 -9.56 24.91
N PHE A 437 -29.59 -8.56 24.07
CA PHE A 437 -29.39 -8.76 22.63
C PHE A 437 -28.22 -9.72 22.37
N ARG A 438 -27.05 -9.43 22.95
CA ARG A 438 -25.85 -10.26 22.77
C ARG A 438 -26.09 -11.69 23.24
N TRP A 439 -26.70 -11.86 24.42
CA TRP A 439 -27.01 -13.18 24.95
C TRP A 439 -27.94 -13.96 24.02
N ALA A 440 -29.02 -13.33 23.53
CA ALA A 440 -29.94 -13.95 22.59
C ALA A 440 -29.25 -14.30 21.26
N ALA A 441 -28.44 -13.39 20.72
CA ALA A 441 -27.69 -13.62 19.48
C ALA A 441 -26.72 -14.80 19.59
N MET A 442 -26.10 -15.01 20.76
CA MET A 442 -25.16 -16.11 21.00
C MET A 442 -25.84 -17.46 21.32
N ASN A 443 -26.98 -17.43 22.04
CA ASN A 443 -27.57 -18.64 22.62
C ASN A 443 -28.87 -19.08 21.93
N LEU A 444 -29.50 -18.21 21.15
CA LEU A 444 -30.78 -18.44 20.48
C LEU A 444 -30.66 -18.20 18.97
N PRO A 445 -29.98 -19.08 18.22
CA PRO A 445 -29.67 -18.86 16.79
C PRO A 445 -30.92 -18.63 15.92
N LYS A 446 -32.07 -19.23 16.28
CA LYS A 446 -33.36 -19.02 15.60
C LYS A 446 -33.89 -17.58 15.67
N THR A 447 -33.36 -16.76 16.58
CA THR A 447 -33.76 -15.35 16.75
C THR A 447 -32.98 -14.40 15.83
N ALA A 448 -31.92 -14.84 15.16
CA ALA A 448 -31.06 -13.97 14.35
C ALA A 448 -31.81 -13.11 13.30
N PRO A 449 -32.78 -13.63 12.53
CA PRO A 449 -33.55 -12.79 11.60
C PRO A 449 -34.35 -11.69 12.32
N ALA A 450 -34.96 -12.01 13.46
CA ALA A 450 -35.73 -11.05 14.25
C ALA A 450 -34.83 -10.00 14.90
N LEU A 451 -33.67 -10.40 15.43
CA LEU A 451 -32.67 -9.50 16.01
C LEU A 451 -32.09 -8.54 14.97
N ALA A 452 -31.78 -9.02 13.76
CA ALA A 452 -31.31 -8.17 12.66
C ALA A 452 -32.37 -7.14 12.24
N ARG A 453 -33.66 -7.52 12.20
CA ARG A 453 -34.76 -6.59 11.93
C ARG A 453 -34.95 -5.59 13.07
N LEU A 454 -34.86 -6.03 14.32
CA LEU A 454 -34.96 -5.16 15.49
C LEU A 454 -33.85 -4.10 15.49
N ASP A 455 -32.63 -4.49 15.13
CA ASP A 455 -31.48 -3.59 15.00
C ASP A 455 -31.73 -2.45 13.99
N ASP A 456 -32.40 -2.76 12.86
CA ASP A 456 -32.86 -1.74 11.92
C ASP A 456 -34.05 -0.91 12.45
N MET A 457 -34.97 -1.52 13.21
CA MET A 457 -36.13 -0.81 13.78
C MET A 457 -35.73 0.24 14.82
N VAL A 458 -34.65 -0.01 15.57
CA VAL A 458 -34.13 0.92 16.60
C VAL A 458 -33.06 1.88 16.05
N ASP A 459 -32.86 1.92 14.73
CA ASP A 459 -31.94 2.84 14.05
C ASP A 459 -30.45 2.70 14.45
N ASN A 460 -30.04 1.52 14.91
CA ASN A 460 -28.63 1.25 15.20
C ASN A 460 -27.79 1.34 13.92
N GLY A 461 -26.67 2.05 13.99
CA GLY A 461 -25.80 2.35 12.84
C GLY A 461 -26.15 3.63 12.09
N THR A 462 -27.13 4.41 12.55
CA THR A 462 -27.31 5.80 12.10
C THR A 462 -26.21 6.73 12.64
N LEU A 463 -26.19 7.99 12.19
CA LEU A 463 -25.24 8.99 12.67
C LEU A 463 -25.71 9.59 13.99
N ASN A 464 -24.84 9.62 14.98
CA ASN A 464 -25.05 10.37 16.21
C ASN A 464 -24.24 11.67 16.19
N PRO A 465 -24.82 12.82 15.80
CA PRO A 465 -24.07 14.07 15.63
C PRO A 465 -23.44 14.57 16.93
N VAL A 466 -23.96 14.19 18.11
CA VAL A 466 -23.38 14.51 19.42
C VAL A 466 -21.97 13.93 19.57
N LYS A 467 -21.66 12.85 18.84
CA LYS A 467 -20.37 12.18 18.87
C LYS A 467 -19.40 12.65 17.80
N LYS A 468 -19.81 13.55 16.90
CA LYS A 468 -18.90 14.15 15.90
C LYS A 468 -18.06 15.25 16.56
N TRP A 469 -16.80 14.94 16.83
CA TRP A 469 -15.86 15.83 17.52
C TRP A 469 -14.72 16.34 16.62
N TRP A 470 -14.54 15.79 15.43
CA TRP A 470 -13.43 16.10 14.53
C TRP A 470 -13.81 17.15 13.48
N TRP A 471 -12.79 17.78 12.91
CA TRP A 471 -12.92 18.65 11.74
C TRP A 471 -12.81 17.85 10.44
N ASP A 472 -13.57 18.28 9.43
CA ASP A 472 -13.52 17.72 8.08
C ASP A 472 -12.40 18.42 7.28
N LEU A 473 -11.16 18.03 7.55
CA LEU A 473 -9.96 18.61 6.94
C LEU A 473 -9.31 17.64 5.94
N GLU A 474 -8.86 18.20 4.82
CA GLU A 474 -8.21 17.52 3.70
C GLU A 474 -6.82 18.11 3.43
N LEU A 475 -5.88 17.27 2.98
CA LEU A 475 -4.56 17.71 2.52
C LEU A 475 -4.67 18.50 1.20
N GLY A 476 -4.25 19.76 1.22
CA GLY A 476 -4.15 20.64 0.05
C GLY A 476 -2.90 20.41 -0.79
N SER A 477 -2.87 21.02 -1.98
CA SER A 477 -1.71 20.99 -2.89
C SER A 477 -0.49 21.74 -2.37
N ASP A 478 -0.69 22.69 -1.45
CA ASP A 478 0.35 23.40 -0.71
C ASP A 478 0.99 22.56 0.40
N GLY A 479 0.47 21.35 0.65
CA GLY A 479 0.92 20.45 1.71
C GLY A 479 0.30 20.74 3.09
N GLY A 480 -0.56 21.76 3.20
CA GLY A 480 -1.31 22.10 4.41
C GLY A 480 -2.63 21.33 4.52
N TYR A 481 -3.29 21.39 5.67
CA TYR A 481 -4.62 20.82 5.87
C TYR A 481 -5.68 21.91 5.94
N HIS A 482 -6.68 21.82 5.07
CA HIS A 482 -7.72 22.82 4.89
C HIS A 482 -9.11 22.18 5.00
N PRO A 483 -10.18 22.96 5.26
CA PRO A 483 -11.54 22.45 5.14
C PRO A 483 -11.77 21.79 3.78
N THR A 484 -12.37 20.60 3.79
CA THR A 484 -12.68 19.85 2.55
C THR A 484 -13.53 20.69 1.60
N SER A 485 -13.18 20.66 0.31
CA SER A 485 -14.03 21.24 -0.75
C SER A 485 -15.09 20.24 -1.27
N HIS A 486 -14.91 18.95 -0.94
CA HIS A 486 -15.84 17.89 -1.30
C HIS A 486 -16.98 17.73 -0.28
N ALA A 487 -18.15 17.32 -0.76
CA ALA A 487 -19.26 16.94 0.10
C ALA A 487 -18.86 15.78 1.03
N VAL A 488 -19.02 16.00 2.34
CA VAL A 488 -18.69 15.00 3.36
C VAL A 488 -19.67 13.84 3.30
N ASN A 489 -19.16 12.60 3.32
CA ASN A 489 -19.99 11.42 3.42
C ASN A 489 -20.78 11.43 4.74
N GLN A 490 -22.11 11.49 4.65
CA GLN A 490 -23.02 11.46 5.81
C GLN A 490 -24.18 10.50 5.51
N ARG A 491 -23.89 9.20 5.52
CA ARG A 491 -24.83 8.18 5.03
C ARG A 491 -25.81 7.73 6.11
N GLY A 492 -27.12 7.85 5.84
CA GLY A 492 -28.18 7.17 6.59
C GLY A 492 -28.22 5.65 6.33
N LEU A 493 -29.14 4.95 7.00
CA LEU A 493 -29.38 3.51 6.76
C LEU A 493 -30.21 3.31 5.49
N GLN A 494 -29.86 2.30 4.68
CA GLN A 494 -30.56 1.97 3.44
C GLN A 494 -31.63 0.89 3.68
N LYS A 495 -32.56 1.13 4.60
CA LYS A 495 -33.54 0.11 5.06
C LYS A 495 -34.45 -0.45 3.95
N GLY A 496 -34.69 0.33 2.88
CA GLY A 496 -35.51 -0.06 1.74
C GLY A 496 -34.74 -0.70 0.58
N LEU A 497 -33.41 -0.84 0.67
CA LEU A 497 -32.62 -1.49 -0.36
C LEU A 497 -32.80 -3.01 -0.26
N ASP A 498 -33.45 -3.59 -1.26
CA ASP A 498 -33.52 -5.04 -1.44
C ASP A 498 -32.27 -5.53 -2.17
N LEU A 499 -31.47 -6.38 -1.51
CA LEU A 499 -30.19 -6.85 -2.02
C LEU A 499 -30.30 -8.34 -2.33
N SER A 500 -30.40 -8.67 -3.61
CA SER A 500 -30.42 -10.05 -4.11
C SER A 500 -29.01 -10.51 -4.47
N TYR A 501 -28.66 -11.75 -4.09
CA TYR A 501 -27.39 -12.37 -4.48
C TYR A 501 -27.29 -12.57 -6.01
N ALA A 502 -28.39 -12.89 -6.67
CA ALA A 502 -28.42 -13.15 -8.11
C ALA A 502 -28.06 -11.91 -8.94
N ASP A 503 -28.26 -10.71 -8.39
CA ASP A 503 -27.98 -9.44 -9.06
C ASP A 503 -26.56 -8.93 -8.77
N GLN A 504 -25.78 -9.63 -7.93
CA GLN A 504 -24.42 -9.22 -7.57
C GLN A 504 -23.38 -9.80 -8.53
N THR A 505 -22.66 -8.91 -9.22
CA THR A 505 -21.41 -9.26 -9.90
C THR A 505 -20.22 -8.94 -9.00
N LEU A 506 -19.55 -9.98 -8.50
CA LEU A 506 -18.38 -9.90 -7.62
C LEU A 506 -17.18 -10.58 -8.27
N ALA A 507 -15.98 -10.05 -7.99
CA ALA A 507 -14.72 -10.63 -8.44
C ALA A 507 -13.88 -11.08 -7.24
N VAL A 508 -13.16 -12.20 -7.38
CA VAL A 508 -12.20 -12.70 -6.39
C VAL A 508 -10.89 -13.10 -7.04
N TYR A 509 -9.81 -13.07 -6.28
CA TYR A 509 -8.45 -13.29 -6.78
C TYR A 509 -7.80 -14.42 -5.98
N PRO A 510 -8.16 -15.69 -6.29
CA PRO A 510 -7.55 -16.85 -5.64
C PRO A 510 -6.08 -16.98 -6.03
N ALA A 511 -5.37 -17.94 -5.45
CA ALA A 511 -3.94 -18.09 -5.64
C ALA A 511 -3.48 -18.15 -7.12
N PRO A 512 -4.19 -18.80 -8.06
CA PRO A 512 -3.84 -18.77 -9.48
C PRO A 512 -3.89 -17.37 -10.13
N LEU A 513 -4.67 -16.43 -9.57
CA LEU A 513 -4.78 -15.04 -10.03
C LEU A 513 -3.95 -14.07 -9.17
N ALA A 514 -3.13 -14.58 -8.24
CA ALA A 514 -2.22 -13.77 -7.44
C ALA A 514 -1.02 -13.32 -8.29
N PRO A 515 -0.45 -12.13 -8.02
CA PRO A 515 0.70 -11.64 -8.78
C PRO A 515 1.96 -12.48 -8.51
N HIS A 516 2.97 -12.29 -9.37
CA HIS A 516 4.34 -12.70 -9.05
C HIS A 516 4.84 -12.01 -7.76
N PRO A 517 5.86 -12.54 -7.06
CA PRO A 517 6.28 -12.00 -5.76
C PRO A 517 7.08 -10.68 -5.86
N TYR A 518 7.57 -10.35 -7.05
CA TYR A 518 8.56 -9.29 -7.26
C TYR A 518 7.96 -7.87 -7.26
N PRO A 519 8.74 -6.83 -6.91
CA PRO A 519 8.30 -5.43 -6.90
C PRO A 519 8.23 -4.84 -8.31
N TYR A 520 7.32 -5.37 -9.11
CA TYR A 520 7.07 -4.96 -10.49
C TYR A 520 5.55 -4.93 -10.76
N PRO A 521 5.06 -4.13 -11.73
CA PRO A 521 3.64 -4.11 -12.09
C PRO A 521 3.13 -5.48 -12.58
N PHE A 522 1.92 -5.83 -12.19
CA PHE A 522 1.20 -7.03 -12.63
C PHE A 522 -0.31 -6.70 -12.71
N PRO A 523 -0.79 -6.20 -13.87
CA PRO A 523 -2.17 -5.77 -14.05
C PRO A 523 -3.21 -6.79 -13.57
N MET A 524 -4.31 -6.31 -12.99
CA MET A 524 -5.42 -7.15 -12.55
C MET A 524 -6.34 -7.50 -13.71
N ASP A 525 -6.64 -8.80 -13.87
CA ASP A 525 -7.72 -9.26 -14.73
C ASP A 525 -9.01 -9.39 -13.90
N ARG A 526 -9.92 -8.45 -14.11
CA ARG A 526 -11.20 -8.42 -13.40
C ARG A 526 -12.18 -9.48 -13.91
N GLU A 527 -12.17 -9.81 -15.19
CA GLU A 527 -13.11 -10.78 -15.77
C GLU A 527 -12.75 -12.19 -15.29
N ALA A 528 -11.46 -12.55 -15.33
CA ALA A 528 -10.99 -13.78 -14.69
C ALA A 528 -11.36 -13.84 -13.20
N GLY A 529 -11.34 -12.70 -12.51
CA GLY A 529 -11.79 -12.62 -11.12
C GLY A 529 -13.30 -12.85 -10.94
N ILE A 530 -14.13 -12.42 -11.88
CA ILE A 530 -15.58 -12.68 -11.88
C ILE A 530 -15.86 -14.15 -12.17
N GLU A 531 -15.20 -14.72 -13.18
CA GLU A 531 -15.27 -16.14 -13.51
C GLU A 531 -14.85 -17.00 -12.32
N ALA A 532 -13.73 -16.64 -11.67
CA ALA A 532 -13.25 -17.30 -10.46
C ALA A 532 -14.28 -17.25 -9.32
N TYR A 533 -15.02 -16.14 -9.17
CA TYR A 533 -16.09 -16.05 -8.16
C TYR A 533 -17.25 -17.00 -8.48
N GLN A 534 -17.67 -17.04 -9.74
CA GLN A 534 -18.75 -17.90 -10.21
C GLN A 534 -18.38 -19.39 -10.11
N ALA A 535 -17.11 -19.73 -10.28
CA ALA A 535 -16.58 -21.08 -10.16
C ALA A 535 -16.42 -21.57 -8.72
N MET A 536 -16.55 -20.69 -7.71
CA MET A 536 -16.42 -21.08 -6.31
C MET A 536 -17.51 -22.08 -5.90
N ILE A 537 -17.10 -23.11 -5.16
CA ILE A 537 -17.98 -24.20 -4.70
C ILE A 537 -18.25 -24.13 -3.20
N THR A 538 -19.26 -24.84 -2.73
CA THR A 538 -19.55 -24.97 -1.29
C THR A 538 -18.50 -25.85 -0.61
N ALA A 539 -18.37 -25.72 0.71
CA ALA A 539 -17.49 -26.58 1.50
C ALA A 539 -17.91 -28.07 1.46
N GLU A 540 -19.19 -28.35 1.28
CA GLU A 540 -19.71 -29.72 1.11
C GLU A 540 -19.23 -30.32 -0.22
N GLU A 541 -19.41 -29.60 -1.32
CA GLU A 541 -18.95 -30.04 -2.64
C GLU A 541 -17.43 -30.20 -2.66
N TYR A 542 -16.67 -29.25 -2.10
CA TYR A 542 -15.22 -29.34 -1.99
C TYR A 542 -14.76 -30.62 -1.27
N LYS A 543 -15.37 -30.95 -0.12
CA LYS A 543 -15.06 -32.18 0.63
C LYS A 543 -15.41 -33.42 -0.18
N ALA A 544 -16.53 -33.42 -0.89
CA ALA A 544 -16.95 -34.53 -1.72
C ALA A 544 -15.97 -34.77 -2.89
N ARG A 545 -15.51 -33.71 -3.55
CA ARG A 545 -14.48 -33.78 -4.61
C ARG A 545 -13.15 -34.29 -4.07
N ARG A 546 -12.68 -33.74 -2.95
CA ARG A 546 -11.46 -34.21 -2.25
C ARG A 546 -11.52 -35.69 -1.89
N ALA A 547 -12.65 -36.15 -1.37
CA ALA A 547 -12.84 -37.56 -1.02
C ALA A 547 -12.78 -38.51 -2.24
N ARG A 548 -13.08 -38.01 -3.44
CA ARG A 548 -12.94 -38.73 -4.72
C ARG A 548 -11.55 -38.60 -5.35
N GLY A 549 -10.63 -37.85 -4.74
CA GLY A 549 -9.28 -37.61 -5.28
C GLY A 549 -9.28 -36.68 -6.50
N GLU A 550 -10.34 -35.92 -6.72
CA GLU A 550 -10.42 -34.94 -7.81
C GLU A 550 -9.46 -33.77 -7.54
N THR A 551 -8.93 -33.20 -8.63
CA THR A 551 -8.13 -31.97 -8.63
C THR A 551 -8.61 -31.07 -9.76
N GLY A 552 -8.34 -29.77 -9.69
CA GLY A 552 -8.75 -28.80 -10.71
C GLY A 552 -8.60 -27.36 -10.25
N GLU A 553 -9.23 -26.43 -10.96
CA GLU A 553 -9.12 -24.97 -10.68
C GLU A 553 -9.57 -24.59 -9.26
N TRP A 554 -10.49 -25.37 -8.67
CA TRP A 554 -10.98 -25.21 -7.30
C TRP A 554 -9.94 -25.53 -6.20
N ASP A 555 -8.79 -26.11 -6.57
CA ASP A 555 -7.65 -26.34 -5.66
C ASP A 555 -6.91 -25.07 -5.29
N HIS A 556 -7.02 -24.03 -6.13
CA HIS A 556 -6.40 -22.72 -5.91
C HIS A 556 -4.92 -22.80 -5.49
N THR A 557 -4.10 -23.51 -6.27
CA THR A 557 -2.66 -23.58 -6.02
C THR A 557 -1.95 -22.30 -6.49
N TYR A 558 -0.98 -21.82 -5.71
CA TYR A 558 -0.12 -20.71 -6.15
C TYR A 558 1.04 -21.28 -6.95
N THR A 559 1.26 -20.74 -8.14
CA THR A 559 2.45 -21.02 -8.95
C THR A 559 3.11 -19.71 -9.36
N SER A 560 4.43 -19.73 -9.41
CA SER A 560 5.24 -18.72 -10.07
C SER A 560 6.27 -19.48 -10.88
N ASP A 561 6.51 -19.04 -12.12
CA ASP A 561 7.55 -19.59 -13.00
C ASP A 561 8.97 -19.42 -12.44
N GLY A 562 9.12 -18.70 -11.32
CA GLY A 562 10.38 -18.39 -10.67
C GLY A 562 11.19 -17.33 -11.42
N GLN A 563 10.73 -16.85 -12.58
CA GLN A 563 11.45 -15.88 -13.37
C GLN A 563 11.15 -14.48 -12.86
N SER A 564 12.16 -13.82 -12.29
CA SER A 564 11.99 -12.44 -11.87
C SER A 564 11.97 -11.50 -13.08
N PRO A 565 10.97 -10.62 -13.21
CA PRO A 565 10.95 -9.56 -14.23
C PRO A 565 11.98 -8.46 -13.92
N VAL A 566 12.55 -8.48 -12.71
CA VAL A 566 13.54 -7.53 -12.22
C VAL A 566 14.79 -8.24 -11.72
N LEU A 567 15.92 -7.56 -11.80
CA LEU A 567 17.18 -7.93 -11.17
C LEU A 567 17.30 -7.13 -9.88
N ARG A 568 17.63 -7.82 -8.78
CA ARG A 568 18.01 -7.15 -7.54
C ARG A 568 19.52 -6.90 -7.57
N VAL A 569 19.91 -5.64 -7.51
CA VAL A 569 21.30 -5.19 -7.64
C VAL A 569 21.66 -4.26 -6.50
N GLU A 570 22.96 -4.05 -6.31
CA GLU A 570 23.50 -3.05 -5.38
C GLU A 570 24.08 -1.88 -6.16
N ILE A 571 23.87 -0.66 -5.67
CA ILE A 571 24.55 0.54 -6.17
C ILE A 571 26.01 0.48 -5.72
N SER A 572 26.92 0.13 -6.63
CA SER A 572 28.36 0.12 -6.36
C SER A 572 28.98 1.51 -6.37
N LYS A 573 28.33 2.47 -7.04
CA LYS A 573 28.78 3.86 -7.10
C LYS A 573 27.60 4.79 -7.34
N ALA A 574 27.58 5.92 -6.64
CA ALA A 574 26.68 7.06 -6.88
C ALA A 574 27.54 8.33 -6.94
N GLU A 575 27.89 8.75 -8.15
CA GLU A 575 28.81 9.86 -8.41
C GLU A 575 28.03 11.08 -8.89
N GLN A 576 27.96 12.09 -8.03
CA GLN A 576 27.40 13.38 -8.42
C GLN A 576 28.40 14.08 -9.36
N MET A 577 28.03 14.17 -10.64
CA MET A 577 28.88 14.77 -11.68
C MET A 577 28.71 16.28 -11.74
N THR A 578 27.47 16.73 -11.54
CA THR A 578 27.08 18.14 -11.48
C THR A 578 25.96 18.33 -10.44
N ASP A 579 25.51 19.57 -10.21
CA ASP A 579 24.35 19.82 -9.34
C ASP A 579 23.05 19.14 -9.82
N GLY A 580 22.97 18.82 -11.12
CA GLY A 580 21.80 18.23 -11.75
C GLY A 580 21.97 16.78 -12.23
N VAL A 581 23.19 16.26 -12.37
CA VAL A 581 23.44 14.93 -12.95
C VAL A 581 24.20 14.03 -11.98
N THR A 582 23.67 12.84 -11.75
CA THR A 582 24.34 11.78 -10.97
C THR A 582 24.46 10.52 -11.81
N LYS A 583 25.67 9.96 -11.84
CA LYS A 583 25.98 8.67 -12.46
C LYS A 583 25.85 7.56 -11.41
N TYR A 584 25.18 6.48 -11.79
CA TYR A 584 25.01 5.30 -10.94
C TYR A 584 25.62 4.09 -11.62
N GLU A 585 26.33 3.28 -10.83
CA GLU A 585 26.79 1.96 -11.23
C GLU A 585 26.09 0.90 -10.38
N PHE A 586 25.68 -0.18 -11.03
CA PHE A 586 25.00 -1.31 -10.41
C PHE A 586 25.81 -2.58 -10.60
N ARG A 587 25.87 -3.41 -9.57
CA ARG A 587 26.46 -4.75 -9.63
C ARG A 587 25.51 -5.81 -9.08
N ALA A 588 25.71 -7.06 -9.48
CA ALA A 588 25.02 -8.19 -8.88
C ALA A 588 25.37 -8.31 -7.39
N LEU A 589 24.43 -8.78 -6.57
CA LEU A 589 24.62 -8.90 -5.11
C LEU A 589 25.68 -9.95 -4.74
N ASP A 590 25.90 -10.94 -5.59
CA ASP A 590 26.87 -12.02 -5.44
C ASP A 590 28.19 -11.74 -6.18
N GLY A 591 28.29 -10.60 -6.86
CA GLY A 591 29.44 -10.22 -7.66
C GLY A 591 29.55 -10.93 -9.02
N ALA A 592 28.54 -11.70 -9.44
CA ALA A 592 28.52 -12.32 -10.75
C ALA A 592 28.27 -11.29 -11.88
N ASP A 593 28.57 -11.70 -13.11
CA ASP A 593 28.25 -10.91 -14.30
C ASP A 593 26.74 -10.70 -14.45
N LEU A 594 26.34 -9.46 -14.68
CA LEU A 594 24.98 -9.10 -15.07
C LEU A 594 24.66 -9.64 -16.49
N PRO A 595 23.38 -9.74 -16.87
CA PRO A 595 23.00 -10.19 -18.21
C PRO A 595 23.68 -9.40 -19.34
N ALA A 596 23.88 -10.03 -20.49
CA ALA A 596 24.37 -9.30 -21.66
C ALA A 596 23.34 -8.27 -22.14
N TRP A 597 23.82 -7.16 -22.72
CA TRP A 597 23.00 -6.08 -23.25
C TRP A 597 23.60 -5.49 -24.51
N GLN A 598 22.82 -4.69 -25.24
CA GLN A 598 23.22 -4.07 -26.50
C GLN A 598 23.22 -2.54 -26.35
N ALA A 599 24.14 -1.87 -27.06
CA ALA A 599 24.16 -0.42 -27.11
C ALA A 599 22.78 0.16 -27.52
N GLY A 600 22.37 1.24 -26.85
CA GLY A 600 21.04 1.82 -26.96
C GLY A 600 20.00 1.23 -26.00
N ALA A 601 20.33 0.19 -25.22
CA ALA A 601 19.41 -0.32 -24.21
C ALA A 601 19.23 0.64 -23.03
N HIS A 602 18.10 0.52 -22.35
CA HIS A 602 17.77 1.18 -21.09
C HIS A 602 17.39 0.17 -20.00
N LEU A 603 17.38 0.66 -18.77
CA LEU A 603 16.90 -0.06 -17.59
C LEU A 603 15.69 0.65 -17.00
N ASP A 604 14.76 -0.13 -16.48
CA ASP A 604 13.66 0.37 -15.66
C ASP A 604 14.04 0.30 -14.20
N ILE A 605 14.13 1.46 -13.57
CA ILE A 605 14.48 1.57 -12.17
C ILE A 605 13.20 1.69 -11.37
N VAL A 606 12.99 0.75 -10.45
CA VAL A 606 11.94 0.85 -9.44
C VAL A 606 12.43 1.83 -8.36
N VAL A 607 12.18 3.12 -8.56
CA VAL A 607 12.57 4.17 -7.59
C VAL A 607 11.72 4.08 -6.33
N ALA A 608 10.42 3.88 -6.54
CA ALA A 608 9.40 3.57 -5.57
C ALA A 608 8.26 2.83 -6.31
N PRO A 609 7.31 2.17 -5.63
CA PRO A 609 6.19 1.50 -6.29
C PRO A 609 5.45 2.37 -7.33
N GLU A 610 5.28 3.66 -7.04
CA GLU A 610 4.65 4.65 -7.95
C GLU A 610 5.57 5.21 -9.04
N PHE A 611 6.86 4.88 -9.01
CA PHE A 611 7.90 5.46 -9.85
C PHE A 611 8.79 4.39 -10.47
N LEU A 612 8.30 3.80 -11.56
CA LEU A 612 9.11 3.06 -12.51
C LEU A 612 9.63 4.04 -13.57
N ARG A 613 10.95 4.18 -13.71
CA ARG A 613 11.59 5.16 -14.61
C ARG A 613 12.66 4.52 -15.47
N GLN A 614 12.70 4.95 -16.73
CA GLN A 614 13.64 4.46 -17.73
C GLN A 614 14.87 5.35 -17.73
N TYR A 615 16.04 4.74 -17.76
CA TYR A 615 17.29 5.45 -18.00
C TYR A 615 18.17 4.65 -18.94
N SER A 616 18.62 5.29 -20.03
CA SER A 616 19.51 4.66 -21.00
C SER A 616 20.84 4.29 -20.35
N MET A 617 21.33 3.12 -20.73
CA MET A 617 22.60 2.60 -20.25
C MET A 617 23.74 3.36 -20.91
N SER A 618 24.77 3.67 -20.12
CA SER A 618 25.87 4.57 -20.50
C SER A 618 27.26 3.94 -20.37
N GLY A 619 27.33 2.67 -19.95
CA GLY A 619 28.59 1.94 -19.83
C GLY A 619 29.00 1.24 -21.13
N ASP A 620 30.10 0.48 -21.05
CA ASP A 620 30.52 -0.42 -22.13
C ASP A 620 29.66 -1.70 -22.14
N PRO A 621 28.94 -2.04 -23.22
CA PRO A 621 28.19 -3.30 -23.31
C PRO A 621 29.05 -4.57 -23.15
N GLY A 622 30.37 -4.47 -23.36
CA GLY A 622 31.32 -5.55 -23.13
C GLY A 622 31.65 -5.79 -21.65
N ASP A 623 31.46 -4.79 -20.78
CA ASP A 623 31.61 -4.95 -19.33
C ASP A 623 30.29 -5.43 -18.72
N ARG A 624 30.31 -6.65 -18.18
CA ARG A 624 29.16 -7.27 -17.51
C ARG A 624 29.28 -7.23 -16.01
N SER A 625 30.40 -6.77 -15.47
CA SER A 625 30.59 -6.62 -14.02
C SER A 625 29.75 -5.47 -13.46
N THR A 626 29.45 -4.47 -14.30
CA THR A 626 28.67 -3.30 -13.92
C THR A 626 27.68 -2.87 -15.00
N TYR A 627 26.52 -2.36 -14.59
CA TYR A 627 25.64 -1.55 -15.42
C TYR A 627 25.74 -0.09 -15.00
N GLN A 628 25.71 0.85 -15.95
CA GLN A 628 25.85 2.27 -15.67
C GLN A 628 24.71 3.10 -16.27
N ILE A 629 24.14 4.03 -15.50
CA ILE A 629 23.15 5.01 -15.98
C ILE A 629 23.51 6.43 -15.54
N GLY A 630 23.03 7.42 -16.28
CA GLY A 630 23.07 8.83 -15.92
C GLY A 630 21.67 9.38 -15.66
N VAL A 631 21.47 10.06 -14.53
CA VAL A 631 20.16 10.59 -14.13
C VAL A 631 20.22 12.10 -13.98
N LEU A 632 19.49 12.81 -14.84
CA LEU A 632 19.22 14.24 -14.69
C LEU A 632 18.10 14.47 -13.66
N ARG A 633 18.33 15.39 -12.71
CA ARG A 633 17.34 15.81 -11.71
C ARG A 633 16.35 16.79 -12.34
N GLU A 634 15.07 16.46 -12.27
CA GLU A 634 13.98 17.35 -12.72
C GLU A 634 13.14 17.78 -11.51
N ASP A 635 13.37 19.00 -11.04
CA ASP A 635 12.70 19.51 -9.82
C ASP A 635 11.20 19.77 -10.03
N HIS A 636 10.77 20.07 -11.26
CA HIS A 636 9.37 20.28 -11.64
C HIS A 636 8.74 19.06 -12.35
N GLY A 637 9.43 17.92 -12.37
CA GLY A 637 8.96 16.70 -13.03
C GLY A 637 7.96 15.90 -12.18
N ARG A 638 7.72 14.64 -12.58
CA ARG A 638 6.79 13.73 -11.88
C ARG A 638 7.27 13.27 -10.48
N GLY A 639 8.46 13.69 -10.06
CA GLY A 639 9.09 13.42 -8.76
C GLY A 639 10.03 12.21 -8.70
N GLY A 640 10.11 11.40 -9.77
CA GLY A 640 10.93 10.18 -9.80
C GLY A 640 12.44 10.46 -9.74
N SER A 641 12.96 11.35 -10.60
CA SER A 641 14.39 11.70 -10.65
C SER A 641 14.85 12.41 -9.37
N ALA A 642 14.07 13.37 -8.87
CA ALA A 642 14.34 14.04 -7.59
C ALA A 642 14.36 13.06 -6.40
N LEU A 643 13.46 12.08 -6.37
CA LEU A 643 13.47 11.05 -5.34
C LEU A 643 14.71 10.15 -5.45
N LEU A 644 15.07 9.74 -6.66
CA LEU A 644 16.26 8.92 -6.94
C LEU A 644 17.51 9.62 -6.39
N HIS A 645 17.75 10.86 -6.80
CA HIS A 645 18.86 11.70 -6.29
C HIS A 645 18.92 11.82 -4.77
N ARG A 646 17.76 11.84 -4.10
CA ARG A 646 17.70 11.99 -2.64
C ARG A 646 18.01 10.69 -1.88
N ILE A 647 17.67 9.53 -2.43
CA ILE A 647 17.65 8.28 -1.65
C ILE A 647 18.58 7.19 -2.19
N PHE A 648 19.06 7.30 -3.43
CA PHE A 648 19.98 6.33 -4.04
C PHE A 648 21.39 6.71 -3.66
N ASN A 649 21.96 5.97 -2.72
CA ASN A 649 23.33 6.11 -2.26
C ASN A 649 24.07 4.80 -2.47
N GLU A 650 25.41 4.85 -2.51
CA GLU A 650 26.26 3.65 -2.55
C GLU A 650 25.87 2.62 -1.48
N GLY A 651 25.93 1.34 -1.83
CA GLY A 651 25.53 0.21 -0.98
C GLY A 651 24.02 -0.04 -0.91
N ARG A 652 23.18 0.84 -1.47
CA ARG A 652 21.73 0.63 -1.51
C ARG A 652 21.40 -0.51 -2.47
N LYS A 653 20.52 -1.42 -2.02
CA LYS A 653 19.93 -2.47 -2.85
C LYS A 653 18.69 -1.93 -3.57
N VAL A 654 18.61 -2.17 -4.87
CA VAL A 654 17.53 -1.67 -5.74
C VAL A 654 17.05 -2.76 -6.69
N PHE A 655 15.90 -2.52 -7.33
CA PHE A 655 15.35 -3.39 -8.37
C PHE A 655 15.39 -2.66 -9.70
N ILE A 656 15.95 -3.32 -10.70
CA ILE A 656 16.05 -2.84 -12.08
C ILE A 656 15.42 -3.87 -13.02
N SER A 657 14.86 -3.48 -14.16
CA SER A 657 14.49 -4.47 -15.19
C SER A 657 15.72 -5.17 -15.75
N ARG A 658 15.48 -6.22 -16.54
CA ARG A 658 16.47 -6.65 -17.54
C ARG A 658 16.64 -5.54 -18.59
N PRO A 659 17.79 -5.46 -19.28
CA PRO A 659 18.01 -4.50 -20.35
C PRO A 659 16.95 -4.60 -21.45
N ILE A 660 16.37 -3.47 -21.85
CA ILE A 660 15.38 -3.36 -22.94
C ILE A 660 15.96 -2.41 -23.98
N ASN A 661 15.91 -2.79 -25.27
CA ASN A 661 16.45 -1.95 -26.34
C ASN A 661 15.37 -1.56 -27.35
N HIS A 662 15.09 -0.26 -27.44
CA HIS A 662 14.22 0.34 -28.46
C HIS A 662 15.00 1.28 -29.39
N PHE A 663 16.31 1.41 -29.17
CA PHE A 663 17.20 2.29 -29.92
C PHE A 663 18.43 1.51 -30.41
N PRO A 664 18.23 0.41 -31.16
CA PRO A 664 19.32 -0.49 -31.52
C PRO A 664 20.32 0.18 -32.45
N LEU A 665 21.60 -0.09 -32.22
CA LEU A 665 22.68 0.30 -33.11
C LEU A 665 22.74 -0.64 -34.33
N ASP A 666 22.84 -0.09 -35.52
CA ASP A 666 23.12 -0.86 -36.74
C ASP A 666 24.63 -1.09 -36.86
N GLU A 667 25.07 -2.29 -36.48
CA GLU A 667 26.48 -2.68 -36.53
C GLU A 667 27.00 -2.90 -37.96
N THR A 668 26.13 -2.85 -38.98
CA THR A 668 26.49 -2.98 -40.39
C THR A 668 26.70 -1.66 -41.11
N ALA A 669 26.42 -0.53 -40.43
CA ALA A 669 26.64 0.81 -40.96
C ALA A 669 28.12 1.03 -41.35
N THR A 670 28.34 1.70 -42.48
CA THR A 670 29.68 2.06 -42.95
C THR A 670 30.25 3.27 -42.22
N ARG A 671 29.38 4.10 -41.63
CA ARG A 671 29.73 5.19 -40.69
C ARG A 671 28.54 5.52 -39.78
N SER A 672 28.80 5.78 -38.50
CA SER A 672 27.78 6.25 -37.55
C SER A 672 28.08 7.63 -36.98
N LEU A 673 27.12 8.54 -37.03
CA LEU A 673 27.18 9.89 -36.45
C LEU A 673 26.31 9.90 -35.18
N LEU A 674 26.95 9.98 -34.01
CA LEU A 674 26.31 9.89 -32.70
C LEU A 674 26.12 11.30 -32.11
N MET A 675 24.88 11.78 -32.06
CA MET A 675 24.51 13.16 -31.73
C MET A 675 23.85 13.23 -30.34
N GLY A 676 24.62 13.56 -29.31
CA GLY A 676 24.12 13.68 -27.93
C GLY A 676 23.86 15.13 -27.52
N GLY A 677 22.69 15.42 -26.95
CA GLY A 677 22.35 16.71 -26.36
C GLY A 677 22.09 16.61 -24.85
N GLY A 678 22.87 17.32 -24.03
CA GLY A 678 22.69 17.31 -22.57
C GLY A 678 22.82 15.90 -21.96
N ILE A 679 21.80 15.40 -21.26
CA ILE A 679 21.82 14.03 -20.72
C ILE A 679 21.62 12.95 -21.80
N GLY A 680 21.16 13.33 -23.01
CA GLY A 680 21.01 12.45 -24.18
C GLY A 680 22.32 11.84 -24.70
N ILE A 681 23.46 12.21 -24.12
CA ILE A 681 24.75 11.59 -24.39
C ILE A 681 24.84 10.13 -23.90
N THR A 682 24.01 9.72 -22.93
CA THR A 682 24.11 8.39 -22.30
C THR A 682 24.01 7.21 -23.29
N PRO A 683 22.99 7.08 -24.17
CA PRO A 683 22.96 6.00 -25.15
C PRO A 683 24.10 6.12 -26.18
N MET A 684 24.56 7.34 -26.49
CA MET A 684 25.65 7.57 -27.44
C MET A 684 26.99 7.03 -26.92
N ILE A 685 27.23 7.13 -25.61
CA ILE A 685 28.44 6.56 -24.97
C ILE A 685 28.48 5.05 -25.17
N ALA A 686 27.36 4.35 -24.90
CA ALA A 686 27.27 2.90 -25.10
C ALA A 686 27.50 2.50 -26.57
N MET A 687 26.93 3.27 -27.52
CA MET A 687 27.14 3.04 -28.96
C MET A 687 28.61 3.27 -29.36
N ALA A 688 29.24 4.32 -28.86
CA ALA A 688 30.64 4.62 -29.13
C ALA A 688 31.59 3.52 -28.61
N HIS A 689 31.34 2.98 -27.40
CA HIS A 689 32.08 1.82 -26.90
C HIS A 689 31.96 0.61 -27.83
N ARG A 690 30.73 0.29 -28.26
CA ARG A 690 30.48 -0.85 -29.15
C ARG A 690 31.16 -0.69 -30.50
N LEU A 691 31.02 0.48 -31.14
CA LEU A 691 31.63 0.77 -32.45
C LEU A 691 33.16 0.76 -32.36
N HIS A 692 33.73 1.31 -31.28
CA HIS A 692 35.17 1.25 -31.03
C HIS A 692 35.67 -0.19 -30.91
N ALA A 693 34.98 -1.03 -30.14
CA ALA A 693 35.34 -2.44 -30.00
C ALA A 693 35.25 -3.23 -31.31
N LEU A 694 34.36 -2.82 -32.22
CA LEU A 694 34.24 -3.38 -33.58
C LEU A 694 35.26 -2.81 -34.58
N GLY A 695 35.96 -1.73 -34.23
CA GLY A 695 36.81 -0.98 -35.17
C GLY A 695 36.02 -0.29 -36.29
N ALA A 696 34.73 0.00 -36.05
CA ALA A 696 33.86 0.68 -37.00
C ALA A 696 34.15 2.18 -37.09
N GLU A 697 33.72 2.81 -38.18
CA GLU A 697 33.91 4.25 -38.41
C GLU A 697 32.77 5.05 -37.75
N PHE A 698 33.11 5.96 -36.84
CA PHE A 698 32.11 6.80 -36.16
C PHE A 698 32.67 8.11 -35.63
N GLU A 699 31.76 9.02 -35.29
CA GLU A 699 32.03 10.28 -34.59
C GLU A 699 30.98 10.50 -33.49
N VAL A 700 31.40 11.11 -32.38
CA VAL A 700 30.52 11.50 -31.27
C VAL A 700 30.48 13.02 -31.18
N HIS A 701 29.30 13.61 -31.37
CA HIS A 701 29.10 15.04 -31.21
C HIS A 701 28.27 15.30 -29.95
N TYR A 702 28.90 15.92 -28.94
CA TYR A 702 28.24 16.24 -27.69
C TYR A 702 27.94 17.73 -27.58
N SER A 703 26.66 18.10 -27.56
CA SER A 703 26.18 19.48 -27.46
C SER A 703 25.63 19.78 -26.07
N ILE A 704 26.17 20.83 -25.43
CA ILE A 704 25.84 21.25 -24.06
C ILE A 704 25.76 22.77 -23.94
N SER A 705 24.98 23.28 -23.00
CA SER A 705 24.90 24.72 -22.70
C SER A 705 26.24 25.23 -22.15
N GLY A 706 26.67 24.67 -21.02
CA GLY A 706 27.90 25.01 -20.31
C GLY A 706 28.53 23.76 -19.69
N ARG A 707 29.84 23.79 -19.44
CA ARG A 707 30.59 22.63 -18.91
C ARG A 707 30.20 22.23 -17.48
N ASP A 708 29.83 23.21 -16.67
CA ASP A 708 29.41 23.06 -15.27
C ASP A 708 28.12 22.24 -15.10
N SER A 709 27.24 22.29 -16.10
CA SER A 709 25.96 21.56 -16.13
C SER A 709 26.01 20.23 -16.89
N ALA A 710 27.14 19.91 -17.52
CA ALA A 710 27.30 18.73 -18.38
C ALA A 710 27.88 17.53 -17.61
N GLY A 711 27.08 16.46 -17.51
CA GLY A 711 27.59 15.17 -17.03
C GLY A 711 28.56 14.52 -18.02
N TYR A 712 29.30 13.50 -17.56
CA TYR A 712 30.19 12.65 -18.36
C TYR A 712 31.38 13.31 -19.06
N LEU A 713 31.66 14.61 -18.89
CA LEU A 713 32.82 15.24 -19.56
C LEU A 713 34.14 14.53 -19.25
N ASP A 714 34.40 14.21 -17.98
CA ASP A 714 35.63 13.51 -17.59
C ASP A 714 35.67 12.07 -18.14
N ASP A 715 34.53 11.36 -18.09
CA ASP A 715 34.40 10.00 -18.64
C ASP A 715 34.67 9.99 -20.16
N LEU A 716 34.09 10.93 -20.90
CA LEU A 716 34.27 11.09 -22.34
C LEU A 716 35.73 11.39 -22.72
N MET A 717 36.42 12.22 -21.93
CA MET A 717 37.83 12.56 -22.16
C MET A 717 38.78 11.39 -21.81
N ALA A 718 38.36 10.52 -20.89
CA ALA A 718 39.08 9.30 -20.53
C ALA A 718 38.81 8.12 -21.49
N ALA A 719 37.75 8.20 -22.31
CA ALA A 719 37.35 7.12 -23.19
C ALA A 719 38.44 6.77 -24.23
N PRO A 720 38.58 5.49 -24.62
CA PRO A 720 39.59 5.07 -25.60
C PRO A 720 39.32 5.61 -27.02
N TRP A 721 38.10 6.08 -27.27
CA TRP A 721 37.66 6.70 -28.50
C TRP A 721 37.57 8.24 -28.43
N ARG A 722 38.17 8.89 -27.42
CA ARG A 722 38.13 10.36 -27.26
C ARG A 722 38.55 11.15 -28.49
N ASP A 723 39.41 10.59 -29.35
CA ASP A 723 39.86 11.27 -30.57
C ASP A 723 38.74 11.37 -31.63
N ARG A 724 37.64 10.63 -31.45
CA ARG A 724 36.38 10.71 -32.22
C ARG A 724 35.33 11.65 -31.59
N LEU A 725 35.64 12.26 -30.44
CA LEU A 725 34.73 13.14 -29.70
C LEU A 725 34.86 14.59 -30.15
N HIS A 726 33.72 15.22 -30.39
CA HIS A 726 33.60 16.63 -30.73
C HIS A 726 32.64 17.33 -29.76
N LEU A 727 33.18 18.25 -28.97
CA LEU A 727 32.41 19.01 -27.99
C LEU A 727 31.91 20.32 -28.60
N HIS A 728 30.63 20.61 -28.38
CA HIS A 728 29.97 21.86 -28.77
C HIS A 728 29.38 22.53 -27.54
N VAL A 729 30.12 23.48 -26.96
CA VAL A 729 29.75 24.20 -25.74
C VAL A 729 29.17 25.55 -26.08
N SER A 730 27.93 25.72 -25.70
CA SER A 730 27.10 26.80 -26.17
C SER A 730 27.56 28.17 -25.64
N ASP A 731 27.93 28.20 -24.37
CA ASP A 731 28.38 29.39 -23.66
C ASP A 731 29.81 29.80 -24.05
N GLU A 732 30.56 28.90 -24.67
CA GLU A 732 31.90 29.17 -25.25
C GLU A 732 31.80 29.66 -26.70
N GLY A 733 30.59 29.94 -27.20
CA GLY A 733 30.34 30.42 -28.56
C GLY A 733 30.48 29.36 -29.65
N THR A 734 30.54 28.07 -29.27
CA THR A 734 30.57 26.96 -30.24
C THR A 734 29.18 26.33 -30.38
N ARG A 735 28.87 25.79 -31.57
CA ARG A 735 27.64 25.05 -31.88
C ARG A 735 27.95 23.99 -32.95
N ALA A 736 27.23 22.88 -32.90
CA ALA A 736 27.25 21.90 -33.97
C ALA A 736 26.57 22.51 -35.22
N ASP A 737 27.35 22.72 -36.28
CA ASP A 737 26.82 23.06 -37.60
C ASP A 737 26.29 21.77 -38.26
N LEU A 738 25.02 21.47 -38.01
CA LEU A 738 24.41 20.17 -38.35
C LEU A 738 24.40 19.90 -39.86
N ASP A 739 24.10 20.90 -40.70
CA ASP A 739 24.12 20.72 -42.15
C ASP A 739 25.53 20.43 -42.65
N ARG A 740 26.55 21.08 -42.08
CA ARG A 740 27.94 20.80 -42.43
C ARG A 740 28.38 19.41 -41.96
N LEU A 741 28.09 19.06 -40.71
CA LEU A 741 28.50 17.77 -40.10
C LEU A 741 27.86 16.58 -40.81
N LEU A 742 26.59 16.72 -41.22
CA LEU A 742 25.83 15.66 -41.89
C LEU A 742 25.96 15.73 -43.43
N SER A 743 26.75 16.64 -43.98
CA SER A 743 26.87 16.80 -45.43
C SER A 743 27.53 15.58 -46.11
N GLY A 744 27.15 15.34 -47.38
CA GLY A 744 27.83 14.36 -48.22
C GLY A 744 27.50 12.90 -47.91
N TYR A 745 26.27 12.64 -47.47
CA TYR A 745 25.73 11.30 -47.21
C TYR A 745 26.22 10.27 -48.24
N GLN A 746 26.66 9.12 -47.74
CA GLN A 746 26.97 7.93 -48.54
C GLN A 746 26.08 6.77 -48.08
N PRO A 747 25.72 5.84 -48.98
CA PRO A 747 24.99 4.64 -48.61
C PRO A 747 25.64 3.90 -47.42
N GLY A 748 24.83 3.60 -46.41
CA GLY A 748 25.27 2.94 -45.17
C GLY A 748 25.73 3.90 -44.07
N TRP A 749 25.62 5.22 -44.24
CA TRP A 749 25.81 6.18 -43.14
C TRP A 749 24.55 6.29 -42.30
N HIS A 750 24.69 6.25 -40.98
CA HIS A 750 23.57 6.34 -40.05
C HIS A 750 23.78 7.50 -39.08
N VAL A 751 22.70 8.20 -38.72
CA VAL A 751 22.70 9.22 -37.67
C VAL A 751 21.82 8.77 -36.52
N TYR A 752 22.35 8.89 -35.30
CA TYR A 752 21.66 8.59 -34.05
C TYR A 752 21.59 9.87 -33.23
N THR A 753 20.41 10.22 -32.71
CA THR A 753 20.26 11.42 -31.88
C THR A 753 19.44 11.18 -30.62
N CYS A 754 19.86 11.79 -29.52
CA CYS A 754 19.11 11.82 -28.28
C CYS A 754 19.42 13.12 -27.51
N GLY A 755 18.40 13.73 -26.92
CA GLY A 755 18.54 14.98 -26.17
C GLY A 755 17.21 15.74 -26.03
N PRO A 756 17.27 17.07 -25.78
CA PRO A 756 16.08 17.91 -25.82
C PRO A 756 15.40 17.88 -27.20
N ASP A 757 14.07 17.96 -27.23
CA ASP A 757 13.26 17.87 -28.46
C ASP A 757 13.77 18.76 -29.59
N ARG A 758 13.98 20.06 -29.32
CA ARG A 758 14.48 21.02 -30.33
C ARG A 758 15.84 20.62 -30.92
N PHE A 759 16.70 19.99 -30.13
CA PHE A 759 18.00 19.51 -30.61
C PHE A 759 17.83 18.29 -31.53
N MET A 760 17.05 17.30 -31.10
CA MET A 760 16.81 16.09 -31.90
C MET A 760 16.13 16.40 -33.22
N THR A 761 15.07 17.22 -33.20
CA THR A 761 14.37 17.68 -34.41
C THR A 761 15.34 18.36 -35.37
N GLY A 762 16.21 19.25 -34.87
CA GLY A 762 17.22 19.90 -35.70
C GLY A 762 18.20 18.93 -36.37
N VAL A 763 18.63 17.87 -35.65
CA VAL A 763 19.50 16.82 -36.20
C VAL A 763 18.77 16.03 -37.31
N ILE A 764 17.53 15.60 -37.06
CA ILE A 764 16.77 14.79 -38.01
C ILE A 764 16.41 15.57 -39.27
N GLU A 765 16.01 16.83 -39.14
CA GLU A 765 15.73 17.70 -40.28
C GLU A 765 17.00 17.99 -41.10
N ALA A 766 18.15 18.20 -40.44
CA ALA A 766 19.42 18.37 -41.13
C ALA A 766 19.81 17.09 -41.88
N ALA A 767 19.70 15.92 -41.24
CA ALA A 767 19.96 14.64 -41.89
C ALA A 767 19.08 14.43 -43.14
N GLU A 768 17.79 14.77 -43.04
CA GLU A 768 16.86 14.71 -44.16
C GLU A 768 17.30 15.62 -45.32
N ARG A 769 17.64 16.88 -45.01
CA ARG A 769 18.14 17.84 -46.02
C ARG A 769 19.41 17.35 -46.70
N GLN A 770 20.27 16.63 -45.99
CA GLN A 770 21.51 16.08 -46.53
C GLN A 770 21.34 14.70 -47.21
N GLY A 771 20.12 14.17 -47.28
CA GLY A 771 19.79 12.98 -48.07
C GLY A 771 19.86 11.65 -47.31
N PHE A 772 19.91 11.66 -45.97
CA PHE A 772 19.78 10.43 -45.20
C PHE A 772 18.37 9.85 -45.35
N PRO A 773 18.23 8.57 -45.71
CA PRO A 773 16.93 7.93 -45.79
C PRO A 773 16.33 7.71 -44.39
N GLU A 774 15.03 7.40 -44.31
CA GLU A 774 14.33 7.26 -43.02
C GLU A 774 14.95 6.18 -42.12
N GLU A 775 15.29 5.03 -42.69
CA GLU A 775 15.92 3.90 -42.00
C GLU A 775 17.34 4.21 -41.45
N ALA A 776 17.97 5.30 -41.90
CA ALA A 776 19.27 5.74 -41.45
C ALA A 776 19.20 6.86 -40.39
N ARG A 777 17.98 7.29 -40.02
CA ARG A 777 17.72 8.37 -39.05
C ARG A 777 17.08 7.79 -37.79
N HIS A 778 17.87 7.67 -36.74
CA HIS A 778 17.47 7.02 -35.49
C HIS A 778 17.38 8.06 -34.36
N LEU A 779 16.32 8.01 -33.55
CA LEU A 779 16.15 8.89 -32.40
C LEU A 779 15.49 8.20 -31.20
N GLU A 780 15.81 8.65 -29.98
CA GLU A 780 15.20 8.20 -28.72
C GLU A 780 14.74 9.40 -27.89
N TYR A 781 13.48 9.38 -27.42
CA TYR A 781 12.92 10.41 -26.54
C TYR A 781 13.02 10.03 -25.07
N PHE A 782 13.54 10.93 -24.23
CA PHE A 782 13.55 10.76 -22.76
C PHE A 782 12.29 11.31 -22.07
N SER A 783 11.71 12.34 -22.65
CA SER A 783 10.47 12.96 -22.20
C SER A 783 9.51 12.99 -23.38
N VAL A 784 8.21 12.93 -23.09
CA VAL A 784 7.17 13.10 -24.10
C VAL A 784 7.35 14.49 -24.72
N PRO A 785 7.50 14.59 -26.05
CA PRO A 785 7.48 15.87 -26.74
C PRO A 785 6.17 16.63 -26.47
N ASP A 786 6.21 17.97 -26.60
CA ASP A 786 5.00 18.78 -26.56
C ASP A 786 4.10 18.38 -27.74
N LEU A 787 2.96 17.78 -27.41
CA LEU A 787 1.99 17.31 -28.38
C LEU A 787 1.14 18.49 -28.90
N PRO A 788 0.76 18.50 -30.19
CA PRO A 788 -0.34 19.34 -30.67
C PRO A 788 -1.61 19.09 -29.84
N GLU A 789 -2.49 20.08 -29.71
CA GLU A 789 -3.84 19.82 -29.19
C GLU A 789 -4.55 18.85 -30.12
N TYR A 790 -4.79 17.62 -29.66
CA TYR A 790 -5.62 16.65 -30.35
C TYR A 790 -7.05 16.74 -29.82
N GLU A 791 -8.01 16.64 -30.73
CA GLU A 791 -9.40 16.40 -30.35
C GLU A 791 -9.61 14.91 -30.12
N ASN A 792 -10.09 14.52 -28.94
CA ASN A 792 -10.43 13.14 -28.66
C ASN A 792 -11.88 12.88 -29.02
N HIS A 793 -12.10 11.87 -29.87
CA HIS A 793 -13.42 11.30 -30.13
C HIS A 793 -13.51 9.86 -29.65
N ASP A 794 -14.74 9.42 -29.45
CA ASP A 794 -15.07 8.03 -29.19
C ASP A 794 -14.74 7.17 -30.42
N PHE A 795 -14.27 5.95 -30.18
CA PHE A 795 -14.02 4.96 -31.23
C PHE A 795 -14.22 3.54 -30.70
N THR A 796 -14.35 2.57 -31.61
CA THR A 796 -14.48 1.15 -31.26
C THR A 796 -13.14 0.45 -31.46
N LEU A 797 -12.67 -0.27 -30.44
CA LEU A 797 -11.54 -1.18 -30.53
C LEU A 797 -12.05 -2.62 -30.58
N GLU A 798 -11.76 -3.32 -31.68
CA GLU A 798 -12.04 -4.75 -31.86
C GLU A 798 -10.77 -5.58 -31.63
N LEU A 799 -10.91 -6.72 -30.97
CA LEU A 799 -9.84 -7.70 -30.82
C LEU A 799 -9.94 -8.79 -31.89
N SER A 800 -8.84 -9.49 -32.13
CA SER A 800 -8.78 -10.62 -33.06
C SER A 800 -9.76 -11.75 -32.71
N ASP A 801 -10.11 -11.88 -31.42
CA ASP A 801 -11.06 -12.85 -30.88
C ASP A 801 -12.56 -12.45 -31.02
N GLY A 802 -12.84 -11.27 -31.57
CA GLY A 802 -14.19 -10.79 -31.85
C GLY A 802 -14.85 -9.94 -30.75
N ARG A 803 -14.16 -9.68 -29.62
CA ARG A 803 -14.62 -8.71 -28.62
C ARG A 803 -14.47 -7.28 -29.14
N SER A 804 -15.45 -6.41 -28.85
CA SER A 804 -15.46 -5.01 -29.26
C SER A 804 -15.72 -4.09 -28.06
N PHE A 805 -14.91 -3.05 -27.92
CA PHE A 805 -14.98 -2.10 -26.81
C PHE A 805 -15.14 -0.68 -27.31
N LEU A 806 -16.10 0.06 -26.75
CA LEU A 806 -16.17 1.51 -26.93
C LEU A 806 -15.07 2.15 -26.10
N VAL A 807 -14.19 2.92 -26.74
CA VAL A 807 -13.15 3.72 -26.10
C VAL A 807 -13.62 5.18 -26.07
N PRO A 808 -14.05 5.72 -24.91
CA PRO A 808 -14.50 7.10 -24.80
C PRO A 808 -13.38 8.11 -25.05
N ALA A 809 -13.73 9.34 -25.41
CA ALA A 809 -12.80 10.47 -25.60
C ALA A 809 -11.85 10.69 -24.40
N GLU A 810 -12.36 10.49 -23.18
CA GLU A 810 -11.65 10.75 -21.92
C GLU A 810 -10.81 9.56 -21.40
N GLN A 811 -10.70 8.47 -22.17
CA GLN A 811 -9.98 7.27 -21.74
C GLN A 811 -9.05 6.73 -22.83
N SER A 812 -7.92 6.17 -22.40
CA SER A 812 -7.04 5.42 -23.30
C SER A 812 -7.62 4.04 -23.63
N ALA A 813 -7.22 3.46 -24.76
CA ALA A 813 -7.62 2.09 -25.10
C ALA A 813 -7.11 1.08 -24.04
N THR A 814 -5.90 1.29 -23.52
CA THR A 814 -5.36 0.46 -22.43
C THR A 814 -6.19 0.51 -21.15
N ASP A 815 -6.73 1.67 -20.76
CA ASP A 815 -7.58 1.78 -19.58
C ASP A 815 -8.91 1.05 -19.78
N VAL A 816 -9.47 1.13 -20.99
CA VAL A 816 -10.72 0.45 -21.34
C VAL A 816 -10.52 -1.06 -21.37
N LEU A 817 -9.47 -1.55 -22.02
CA LEU A 817 -9.12 -2.97 -22.04
C LEU A 817 -8.89 -3.52 -20.63
N ALA A 818 -8.07 -2.85 -19.81
CA ALA A 818 -7.80 -3.26 -18.44
C ALA A 818 -9.07 -3.32 -17.57
N ARG A 819 -9.99 -2.36 -17.74
CA ARG A 819 -11.27 -2.36 -17.01
C ARG A 819 -12.22 -3.49 -17.42
N ASN A 820 -12.08 -3.99 -18.64
CA ASN A 820 -12.84 -5.12 -19.18
C ASN A 820 -12.04 -6.44 -19.14
N GLY A 821 -11.03 -6.54 -18.27
CA GLY A 821 -10.28 -7.79 -18.03
C GLY A 821 -9.39 -8.23 -19.19
N VAL A 822 -9.08 -7.35 -20.15
CA VAL A 822 -8.15 -7.67 -21.23
C VAL A 822 -6.74 -7.25 -20.80
N GLN A 823 -5.85 -8.24 -20.66
CA GLN A 823 -4.46 -7.99 -20.28
C GLN A 823 -3.72 -7.30 -21.44
N VAL A 824 -3.14 -6.14 -21.14
CA VAL A 824 -2.16 -5.45 -21.99
C VAL A 824 -1.02 -5.02 -21.08
N ASP A 825 0.21 -5.28 -21.49
CA ASP A 825 1.36 -4.78 -20.75
C ASP A 825 1.43 -3.26 -20.91
N VAL A 826 1.38 -2.53 -19.80
CA VAL A 826 1.40 -1.06 -19.78
C VAL A 826 2.39 -0.59 -18.74
N LYS A 827 3.16 0.44 -19.10
CA LYS A 827 4.23 0.97 -18.24
C LYS A 827 4.22 2.49 -18.13
N CYS A 828 4.55 3.22 -19.21
CA CYS A 828 4.63 4.69 -19.14
C CYS A 828 3.26 5.36 -19.22
N SER A 829 2.30 4.75 -19.92
CA SER A 829 1.01 5.36 -20.32
C SER A 829 1.14 6.69 -21.08
N ASP A 830 2.32 6.97 -21.64
CA ASP A 830 2.71 8.25 -22.23
C ASP A 830 3.21 8.08 -23.69
N GLY A 831 3.11 6.88 -24.28
CA GLY A 831 3.49 6.63 -25.68
C GLY A 831 4.99 6.54 -25.97
N ILE A 832 5.85 6.56 -24.94
CA ILE A 832 7.33 6.60 -25.10
C ILE A 832 8.05 5.29 -24.76
N CYS A 833 7.39 4.31 -24.14
CA CYS A 833 8.04 3.07 -23.71
C CYS A 833 7.83 1.86 -24.61
N GLY A 834 6.89 1.92 -25.56
CA GLY A 834 6.57 0.79 -26.46
C GLY A 834 6.00 -0.48 -25.84
N VAL A 835 5.86 -0.58 -24.51
CA VAL A 835 5.38 -1.80 -23.83
C VAL A 835 3.96 -2.21 -24.25
N CYS A 836 3.05 -1.26 -24.44
CA CYS A 836 1.67 -1.55 -24.87
C CYS A 836 1.52 -1.64 -26.40
N LYS A 837 2.58 -2.12 -27.09
CA LYS A 837 2.57 -2.35 -28.54
C LYS A 837 1.80 -3.63 -28.84
N CYS A 838 0.88 -3.55 -29.79
CA CYS A 838 0.20 -4.72 -30.35
C CYS A 838 0.12 -4.65 -31.87
N THR A 839 -0.28 -5.75 -32.51
CA THR A 839 -0.37 -5.84 -33.97
C THR A 839 -1.65 -5.16 -34.44
N LEU A 840 -1.55 -4.27 -35.43
CA LEU A 840 -2.70 -3.64 -36.08
C LEU A 840 -3.22 -4.54 -37.21
N ILE A 841 -4.46 -5.04 -37.10
CA ILE A 841 -5.10 -5.88 -38.12
C ILE A 841 -5.81 -5.02 -39.17
N SER A 842 -6.60 -4.03 -38.73
CA SER A 842 -7.33 -3.12 -39.65
C SER A 842 -7.76 -1.83 -38.94
N GLY A 843 -8.07 -0.79 -39.72
CA GLY A 843 -8.58 0.49 -39.21
C GLY A 843 -7.56 1.63 -39.33
N ASP A 844 -8.07 2.85 -39.52
CA ASP A 844 -7.23 4.05 -39.62
C ASP A 844 -6.85 4.53 -38.20
N VAL A 845 -5.55 4.56 -37.89
CA VAL A 845 -5.03 4.94 -36.56
C VAL A 845 -4.40 6.34 -36.64
N GLU A 846 -4.75 7.19 -35.67
CA GLU A 846 -3.98 8.38 -35.34
C GLU A 846 -2.90 7.98 -34.34
N HIS A 847 -1.68 7.80 -34.84
CA HIS A 847 -0.52 7.44 -34.02
C HIS A 847 -0.07 8.64 -33.19
N ARG A 848 -0.13 8.49 -31.88
CA ARG A 848 0.31 9.50 -30.90
C ARG A 848 1.51 9.04 -30.07
N ASP A 849 2.13 7.95 -30.50
CA ASP A 849 3.33 7.39 -29.90
C ASP A 849 4.61 7.87 -30.58
N PHE A 850 5.72 7.74 -29.86
CA PHE A 850 7.02 8.23 -30.27
C PHE A 850 8.06 7.12 -30.48
N VAL A 851 7.60 5.87 -30.54
CA VAL A 851 8.47 4.68 -30.55
C VAL A 851 8.34 3.84 -31.81
N LEU A 852 7.22 3.93 -32.53
CA LEU A 852 7.05 3.22 -33.80
C LEU A 852 7.57 4.06 -34.97
N SER A 853 8.37 3.45 -35.84
CA SER A 853 8.72 4.02 -37.14
C SER A 853 7.51 4.08 -38.09
N ASN A 854 7.57 4.86 -39.18
CA ASN A 854 6.45 4.91 -40.15
C ASN A 854 6.15 3.52 -40.73
N ALA A 855 7.19 2.72 -40.99
CA ALA A 855 7.03 1.33 -41.43
C ALA A 855 6.31 0.48 -40.37
N GLN A 856 6.68 0.61 -39.09
CA GLN A 856 6.03 -0.14 -38.00
C GLN A 856 4.58 0.30 -37.77
N ARG A 857 4.26 1.59 -37.93
CA ARG A 857 2.90 2.14 -37.80
C ARG A 857 1.90 1.52 -38.78
N THR A 858 2.37 0.96 -39.90
CA THR A 858 1.50 0.24 -40.84
C THR A 858 0.97 -1.10 -40.31
N SER A 859 1.63 -1.68 -39.30
CA SER A 859 1.37 -3.05 -38.81
C SER A 859 1.27 -3.15 -37.28
N ASN A 860 1.52 -2.07 -36.54
CA ASN A 860 1.52 -2.05 -35.08
C ASN A 860 0.90 -0.77 -34.55
N ILE A 861 0.40 -0.82 -33.31
CA ILE A 861 -0.17 0.34 -32.59
C ILE A 861 0.26 0.34 -31.12
N ILE A 862 0.48 1.53 -30.56
CA ILE A 862 0.72 1.74 -29.12
C ILE A 862 -0.59 2.19 -28.45
N LEU A 863 -1.24 1.28 -27.73
CA LEU A 863 -2.62 1.47 -27.25
C LEU A 863 -2.82 2.54 -26.17
N CYS A 864 -1.77 2.93 -25.44
CA CYS A 864 -1.93 3.87 -24.32
C CYS A 864 -2.18 5.33 -24.75
N GLN A 865 -1.87 5.67 -26.00
CA GLN A 865 -2.00 7.04 -26.51
C GLN A 865 -2.68 7.09 -27.89
N SER A 866 -2.38 6.15 -28.78
CA SER A 866 -2.92 6.16 -30.14
C SER A 866 -4.44 5.89 -30.15
N ARG A 867 -5.15 6.54 -31.08
CA ARG A 867 -6.62 6.50 -31.20
C ARG A 867 -7.04 6.21 -32.64
N ALA A 868 -8.34 6.04 -32.90
CA ALA A 868 -8.85 6.03 -34.27
C ALA A 868 -8.68 7.40 -34.93
N ALA A 869 -8.36 7.43 -36.21
CA ALA A 869 -8.15 8.67 -36.95
C ALA A 869 -9.42 9.50 -37.19
N LYS A 870 -10.61 8.89 -37.01
CA LYS A 870 -11.91 9.52 -37.26
C LYS A 870 -12.92 9.20 -36.15
N PRO A 871 -13.87 10.11 -35.85
CA PRO A 871 -14.97 9.85 -34.92
C PRO A 871 -15.75 8.60 -35.29
N GLY A 872 -15.99 7.72 -34.31
CA GLY A 872 -16.67 6.44 -34.52
C GLY A 872 -15.89 5.42 -35.35
N GLY A 873 -14.59 5.65 -35.58
CA GLY A 873 -13.73 4.71 -36.27
C GLY A 873 -13.65 3.36 -35.56
N VAL A 874 -13.35 2.31 -36.33
CA VAL A 874 -13.15 0.96 -35.80
C VAL A 874 -11.70 0.57 -36.04
N ILE A 875 -10.96 0.30 -34.97
CA ILE A 875 -9.60 -0.26 -35.04
C ILE A 875 -9.68 -1.71 -34.59
N LYS A 876 -9.07 -2.62 -35.36
CA LYS A 876 -8.92 -4.02 -35.00
C LYS A 876 -7.47 -4.35 -34.71
N VAL A 877 -7.20 -5.00 -33.57
CA VAL A 877 -5.84 -5.35 -33.11
C VAL A 877 -5.73 -6.82 -32.72
N ASP A 878 -4.50 -7.34 -32.75
CA ASP A 878 -4.11 -8.62 -32.14
C ASP A 878 -3.21 -8.34 -30.94
N LEU A 879 -3.62 -8.78 -29.75
CA LEU A 879 -2.96 -8.50 -28.47
C LEU A 879 -1.90 -9.52 -28.11
#